data_AF-A0A8J0QSE7-F1
#
_entry.id   AF-A0A8J0QSE7-F1
#
_cell.length_a   1.000
_cell.length_b   1.000
_cell.length_c   1.000
_cell.angle_alpha   90.00
_cell.angle_beta   90.00
_cell.angle_gamma   90.00
#
_symmetry.space_group_name_H-M   'P 1'
#
loop_
_entity.id
_entity.type
_entity.pdbx_description
1 polymer ?
#
loop_
_entity_poly.entity_id
_entity_poly.type
_entity_poly.pdbx_seq_one_letter_code
_entity_poly.pdbx_strand_id
1 'polypeptide(L)'
;MLKSFAMGCIYYLYFAFLLLVCSNAASVMPEAEVTVPELFAGSDGKMTLRFTALGRDIELHLVPDDAFLGPRMQIKHVGRAGGTQTSMDGLRTCFYSSMEPLAAVSLCKGVQGAFMHGSDSYVIQPRKELRGQKKLGQHLVFKAQNKNIPSWHDKSSELTEDINNQEWEKQDLKLKDTQRNNPIFGQKESVLLQDAKEIVSGHSSNLWTIHEISKSDVKGETVHPFRNRRFVSEDRFIEILLVADNTMVQFYGDDLELHLLTLMSVAARIYKHPSLRNSVTLVVVTVLLVEDVESGPDVSDNGGLTLRSFCNWQQNFNPSSDRNPEHYDTAFLLTRQDICGHESCDTLGVADIGTVCDTSKSCSVIEDNGLQAAYTLAHELGHVLSIPHDNSKNCERYFGELGRHHLMASLLQLNKTVPWSECSAMHLTEFFDSGHGDCLLDAPSKSIELPNGLPGTSALYDLDSQCRQVFGKEFSHCPNTLEKDVCSQLWCRIQEKNECHTKNGSLPWADGTPCGDNHMCSDGVCVKEDIVVRPKVPVDGSWGSWGPWGECSRTCGGGVRFSYRDCNDPVPQNGGKYCKGQRAMYESCNIQECPVHELSFREEQCMKYNSYNYTDEEGTLLQWIPKYSGVSYRDRCKLVCQARDRNEFKVFQSKVVDGTLCEPDSLKVCVQGQCISAGCDHILGSSKKMDKCGVCGGDGSSCRKITDSFNKSKYGYTDIVSIPAGATNIDIKKRSHRGIIYDGNYLAIKKADGSYLLNGDFAVSYMEQDLHLRGIVLKYSGSLTTLERIRSFYPLPESLTIQLLSVLAETLPPKVKYTFFIPKNVSYAKTKPKLSHHSLRPLLTSQWTFRDWFPCSKSCGFGWQRRAVECQDVEGGPSDQCPQELRPIDIRPCGDLPCPIWRVGGWSPCSQSCGEGVRSQRVFCVDYTGRETEEEKCDPGKRPAKPVNSCILEEC
;
A
#
# COMPACT_ATOMS: atom_id res chain seq x y z
N MET A 1 -58.10 52.05 0.59
CA MET A 1 -58.63 50.95 -0.26
C MET A 1 -58.73 51.26 -1.76
N LEU A 2 -58.57 52.50 -2.26
CA LEU A 2 -58.45 52.76 -3.71
C LEU A 2 -57.02 52.72 -4.29
N LYS A 3 -55.97 52.61 -3.45
CA LYS A 3 -54.58 52.49 -3.93
C LYS A 3 -54.08 51.05 -4.15
N SER A 4 -54.78 50.04 -3.62
CA SER A 4 -54.45 48.61 -3.84
C SER A 4 -55.13 48.01 -5.07
N PHE A 5 -56.16 48.67 -5.64
CA PHE A 5 -56.80 48.22 -6.87
C PHE A 5 -56.08 48.70 -8.15
N ALA A 6 -55.37 49.83 -8.09
CA ALA A 6 -54.66 50.40 -9.24
C ALA A 6 -53.35 49.67 -9.59
N MET A 7 -52.62 49.14 -8.59
CA MET A 7 -51.42 48.32 -8.87
C MET A 7 -51.74 46.89 -9.34
N GLY A 8 -52.91 46.36 -8.97
CA GLY A 8 -53.36 45.04 -9.43
C GLY A 8 -53.72 45.00 -10.93
N CYS A 9 -54.32 46.07 -11.47
CA CYS A 9 -54.68 46.13 -12.90
C CYS A 9 -53.46 46.33 -13.83
N ILE A 10 -52.42 47.04 -13.38
CA ILE A 10 -51.20 47.24 -14.19
C ILE A 10 -50.38 45.96 -14.26
N TYR A 11 -50.31 45.18 -13.17
CA TYR A 11 -49.64 43.87 -13.18
C TYR A 11 -50.37 42.83 -14.03
N TYR A 12 -51.72 42.82 -14.03
CA TYR A 12 -52.49 41.89 -14.86
C TYR A 12 -52.44 42.22 -16.35
N LEU A 13 -52.40 43.50 -16.73
CA LEU A 13 -52.24 43.91 -18.13
C LEU A 13 -50.83 43.65 -18.66
N TYR A 14 -49.79 43.77 -17.83
CA TYR A 14 -48.41 43.42 -18.22
C TYR A 14 -48.22 41.90 -18.37
N PHE A 15 -48.84 41.10 -17.49
CA PHE A 15 -48.81 39.64 -17.60
C PHE A 15 -49.63 39.11 -18.78
N ALA A 16 -50.78 39.73 -19.09
CA ALA A 16 -51.59 39.39 -20.26
C ALA A 16 -50.90 39.76 -21.58
N PHE A 17 -50.15 40.87 -21.64
CA PHE A 17 -49.38 41.24 -22.83
C PHE A 17 -48.15 40.33 -23.03
N LEU A 18 -47.49 39.90 -21.95
CA LEU A 18 -46.41 38.90 -22.02
C LEU A 18 -46.93 37.49 -22.41
N LEU A 19 -48.13 37.12 -21.99
CA LEU A 19 -48.77 35.85 -22.39
C LEU A 19 -49.29 35.89 -23.84
N LEU A 20 -49.72 37.04 -24.36
CA LEU A 20 -50.08 37.21 -25.78
C LEU A 20 -48.86 37.30 -26.72
N VAL A 21 -47.68 37.73 -26.23
CA VAL A 21 -46.44 37.72 -27.03
C VAL A 21 -45.69 36.39 -26.94
N CYS A 22 -45.92 35.55 -25.92
CA CYS A 22 -45.30 34.23 -25.79
C CYS A 22 -46.16 33.05 -26.27
N SER A 23 -47.32 33.30 -26.89
CA SER A 23 -48.19 32.24 -27.44
C SER A 23 -47.98 31.95 -28.93
N ASN A 24 -46.92 32.48 -29.55
CA ASN A 24 -46.45 32.08 -30.87
C ASN A 24 -44.95 31.76 -30.84
N ALA A 25 -44.60 30.68 -30.14
CA ALA A 25 -43.38 29.95 -30.41
C ALA A 25 -43.76 28.46 -30.49
N ALA A 26 -44.51 28.11 -31.53
CA ALA A 26 -44.47 26.76 -32.04
C ALA A 26 -43.00 26.40 -32.22
N SER A 27 -42.58 25.28 -31.64
CA SER A 27 -41.29 24.67 -31.90
C SER A 27 -41.18 24.37 -33.39
N VAL A 28 -40.62 25.31 -34.14
CA VAL A 28 -40.18 25.11 -35.52
C VAL A 28 -39.06 24.09 -35.43
N MET A 29 -39.32 22.85 -35.86
CA MET A 29 -38.23 21.92 -36.14
C MET A 29 -37.24 22.62 -37.08
N PRO A 30 -35.92 22.53 -36.87
CA PRO A 30 -35.00 23.12 -37.84
C PRO A 30 -35.28 22.50 -39.21
N GLU A 31 -35.46 23.32 -40.24
CA GLU A 31 -35.60 22.88 -41.64
C GLU A 31 -34.38 22.00 -41.98
N ALA A 32 -34.55 20.69 -41.87
CA ALA A 32 -33.57 19.71 -42.31
C ALA A 32 -33.92 19.33 -43.74
N GLU A 33 -33.05 19.68 -44.68
CA GLU A 33 -33.23 19.33 -46.08
C GLU A 33 -32.48 18.04 -46.40
N VAL A 34 -33.11 17.19 -47.21
CA VAL A 34 -32.51 15.95 -47.69
C VAL A 34 -31.71 16.26 -48.95
N THR A 35 -30.43 15.93 -48.94
CA THR A 35 -29.53 16.09 -50.09
C THR A 35 -28.85 14.77 -50.45
N VAL A 36 -28.26 14.69 -51.64
CA VAL A 36 -27.43 13.56 -52.07
C VAL A 36 -26.07 14.11 -52.48
N PRO A 37 -25.03 13.91 -51.66
CA PRO A 37 -23.71 14.42 -51.96
C PRO A 37 -23.00 13.61 -53.05
N GLU A 38 -22.32 14.32 -53.95
CA GLU A 38 -21.44 13.75 -54.97
C GLU A 38 -19.98 14.04 -54.64
N LEU A 39 -19.13 13.00 -54.71
CA LEU A 39 -17.70 13.10 -54.42
C LEU A 39 -16.91 12.98 -55.72
N PHE A 40 -16.07 13.96 -56.00
CA PHE A 40 -15.18 14.01 -57.17
C PHE A 40 -13.73 13.90 -56.72
N ALA A 41 -12.98 12.95 -57.28
CA ALA A 41 -11.54 12.84 -57.07
C ALA A 41 -10.79 13.59 -58.18
N GLY A 42 -10.01 14.62 -57.82
CA GLY A 42 -9.11 15.30 -58.74
C GLY A 42 -7.82 14.52 -58.98
N SER A 43 -7.13 14.79 -60.09
CA SER A 43 -5.84 14.15 -60.46
C SER A 43 -4.72 14.32 -59.44
N ASP A 44 -4.88 15.26 -58.51
CA ASP A 44 -3.85 15.72 -57.57
C ASP A 44 -4.10 15.19 -56.14
N GLY A 45 -5.02 14.23 -55.98
CA GLY A 45 -5.40 13.65 -54.67
C GLY A 45 -6.38 14.50 -53.84
N LYS A 46 -6.81 15.66 -54.36
CA LYS A 46 -7.83 16.52 -53.73
C LYS A 46 -9.23 15.97 -53.99
N MET A 47 -10.03 15.87 -52.93
CA MET A 47 -11.43 15.44 -53.00
C MET A 47 -12.34 16.66 -53.01
N THR A 48 -13.37 16.66 -53.85
CA THR A 48 -14.38 17.73 -53.85
C THR A 48 -15.74 17.13 -53.60
N LEU A 49 -16.42 17.62 -52.55
CA LEU A 49 -17.77 17.21 -52.20
C LEU A 49 -18.75 18.29 -52.68
N ARG A 50 -19.73 17.91 -53.50
CA ARG A 50 -20.77 18.79 -54.03
C ARG A 50 -22.15 18.30 -53.64
N PHE A 51 -22.99 19.20 -53.16
CA PHE A 51 -24.39 18.90 -52.84
C PHE A 51 -25.23 20.17 -52.82
N THR A 52 -26.52 20.05 -53.13
CA THR A 52 -27.47 21.16 -53.02
C THR A 52 -28.28 20.99 -51.74
N ALA A 53 -28.27 21.98 -50.86
CA ALA A 53 -29.07 21.98 -49.65
C ALA A 53 -29.43 23.42 -49.26
N LEU A 54 -30.63 23.60 -48.72
CA LEU A 54 -31.20 24.89 -48.30
C LEU A 54 -31.26 25.89 -49.46
N GLY A 55 -31.59 25.40 -50.66
CA GLY A 55 -31.68 26.19 -51.90
C GLY A 55 -30.34 26.73 -52.43
N ARG A 56 -29.20 26.17 -51.99
CA ARG A 56 -27.86 26.61 -52.39
C ARG A 56 -27.00 25.43 -52.82
N ASP A 57 -26.16 25.65 -53.84
CA ASP A 57 -25.13 24.71 -54.25
C ASP A 57 -23.89 24.89 -53.38
N ILE A 58 -23.49 23.83 -52.68
CA ILE A 58 -22.36 23.83 -51.75
C ILE A 58 -21.26 22.94 -52.31
N GLU A 59 -20.06 23.49 -52.38
CA GLU A 59 -18.85 22.82 -52.84
C GLU A 59 -17.77 22.92 -51.76
N LEU A 60 -17.27 21.77 -51.29
CA LEU A 60 -16.22 21.68 -50.27
C LEU A 60 -14.98 21.02 -50.86
N HIS A 61 -13.84 21.72 -50.79
CA HIS A 61 -12.56 21.23 -51.26
C HIS A 61 -11.81 20.54 -50.11
N LEU A 62 -11.98 19.22 -50.05
CA LEU A 62 -11.54 18.37 -48.97
C LEU A 62 -10.07 17.95 -49.15
N VAL A 63 -9.27 18.21 -48.12
CA VAL A 63 -7.89 17.74 -47.97
C VAL A 63 -7.86 16.76 -46.80
N PRO A 64 -7.15 15.62 -46.90
CA PRO A 64 -6.97 14.72 -45.77
C PRO A 64 -6.41 15.48 -44.57
N ASP A 65 -7.08 15.37 -43.42
CA ASP A 65 -6.70 16.07 -42.19
C ASP A 65 -6.93 15.16 -40.98
N ASP A 66 -5.84 14.63 -40.44
CA ASP A 66 -5.85 13.73 -39.30
C ASP A 66 -5.69 14.47 -37.95
N ALA A 67 -5.61 15.81 -37.97
CA ALA A 67 -5.53 16.65 -36.76
C ALA A 67 -6.86 16.72 -35.98
N PHE A 68 -7.96 16.22 -36.56
CA PHE A 68 -9.26 16.08 -35.88
C PHE A 68 -9.30 14.93 -34.86
N LEU A 69 -8.34 14.01 -34.90
CA LEU A 69 -8.21 12.91 -33.95
C LEU A 69 -7.27 13.34 -32.83
N GLY A 70 -7.80 13.44 -31.61
CA GLY A 70 -7.01 13.75 -30.43
C GLY A 70 -5.76 12.85 -30.36
N PRO A 71 -4.55 13.42 -30.31
CA PRO A 71 -3.36 12.61 -30.13
C PRO A 71 -3.38 12.12 -28.69
N ARG A 72 -3.56 10.79 -28.45
CA ARG A 72 -2.96 9.98 -27.37
C ARG A 72 -3.80 8.75 -26.99
N MET A 73 -3.87 7.74 -27.86
CA MET A 73 -4.41 6.41 -27.51
C MET A 73 -3.46 5.31 -28.03
N GLN A 74 -3.15 4.33 -27.18
CA GLN A 74 -2.54 3.07 -27.59
C GLN A 74 -3.28 1.95 -26.87
N ILE A 75 -4.31 1.40 -27.52
CA ILE A 75 -4.83 0.07 -27.15
C ILE A 75 -3.83 -0.91 -27.72
N LYS A 76 -3.23 -1.73 -26.85
CA LYS A 76 -2.21 -2.69 -27.26
C LYS A 76 -2.87 -4.07 -27.29
N HIS A 77 -2.92 -4.66 -28.47
CA HIS A 77 -3.32 -6.06 -28.66
C HIS A 77 -2.08 -6.94 -28.49
N VAL A 78 -2.17 -7.97 -27.65
CA VAL A 78 -1.07 -8.88 -27.38
C VAL A 78 -1.36 -10.24 -28.03
N GLY A 79 -0.42 -10.75 -28.85
CA GLY A 79 -0.47 -12.11 -29.41
C GLY A 79 -0.82 -12.30 -30.90
N ARG A 80 -0.97 -11.22 -31.69
CA ARG A 80 -1.34 -11.33 -33.11
C ARG A 80 -0.15 -11.66 -34.03
N ALA A 81 -0.05 -12.91 -34.49
CA ALA A 81 0.92 -13.32 -35.51
C ALA A 81 0.38 -13.06 -36.94
N GLY A 82 1.03 -12.14 -37.68
CA GLY A 82 1.01 -12.14 -39.16
C GLY A 82 -0.27 -11.75 -39.90
N GLY A 83 -1.31 -11.22 -39.26
CA GLY A 83 -2.51 -10.71 -39.96
C GLY A 83 -2.50 -9.19 -40.01
N THR A 84 -2.35 -8.61 -41.21
CA THR A 84 -2.40 -7.16 -41.54
C THR A 84 -2.75 -6.27 -40.36
N GLN A 85 -1.83 -5.38 -39.97
CA GLN A 85 -2.23 -4.16 -39.27
C GLN A 85 -3.48 -3.63 -39.99
N THR A 86 -4.66 -3.72 -39.37
CA THR A 86 -5.65 -2.68 -39.57
C THR A 86 -5.03 -1.49 -38.86
N SER A 87 -4.04 -0.88 -39.51
CA SER A 87 -3.44 0.33 -38.98
C SER A 87 -4.58 1.34 -38.89
N MET A 88 -4.52 2.17 -37.87
CA MET A 88 -5.27 3.42 -37.88
C MET A 88 -5.01 4.26 -39.15
N ASP A 89 -4.14 3.88 -40.10
CA ASP A 89 -4.09 4.55 -41.42
C ASP A 89 -5.41 4.38 -42.19
N GLY A 90 -6.13 3.27 -42.02
CA GLY A 90 -7.43 3.08 -42.68
C GLY A 90 -8.52 4.05 -42.17
N LEU A 91 -8.44 4.47 -40.91
CA LEU A 91 -9.36 5.42 -40.28
C LEU A 91 -8.88 6.87 -40.42
N ARG A 92 -7.56 7.12 -40.42
CA ARG A 92 -6.97 8.45 -40.67
C ARG A 92 -7.20 8.94 -42.10
N THR A 93 -7.28 8.02 -43.06
CA THR A 93 -7.50 8.35 -44.49
C THR A 93 -8.94 8.76 -44.84
N CYS A 94 -9.88 8.73 -43.88
CA CYS A 94 -11.27 9.08 -44.12
C CYS A 94 -11.74 10.38 -43.43
N PHE A 95 -10.85 11.14 -42.79
CA PHE A 95 -11.13 12.49 -42.25
C PHE A 95 -10.55 13.58 -43.15
N TYR A 96 -11.36 14.61 -43.39
CA TYR A 96 -11.00 15.70 -44.28
C TYR A 96 -11.39 17.04 -43.69
N SER A 97 -10.58 18.05 -43.97
CA SER A 97 -10.90 19.45 -43.72
C SER A 97 -10.85 20.28 -45.00
N SER A 98 -11.47 21.45 -44.95
CA SER A 98 -11.44 22.48 -45.99
C SER A 98 -11.31 23.83 -45.30
N MET A 99 -10.55 24.76 -45.86
CA MET A 99 -10.44 26.13 -45.33
C MET A 99 -11.35 27.13 -46.04
N GLU A 100 -11.73 26.86 -47.30
CA GLU A 100 -12.54 27.76 -48.13
C GLU A 100 -13.54 26.96 -48.98
N PRO A 101 -14.79 26.74 -48.52
CA PRO A 101 -15.35 27.11 -47.22
C PRO A 101 -14.77 26.26 -46.07
N LEU A 102 -14.79 26.79 -44.84
CA LEU A 102 -14.32 26.05 -43.65
C LEU A 102 -15.18 24.80 -43.44
N ALA A 103 -14.60 23.61 -43.47
CA ALA A 103 -15.33 22.37 -43.25
C ALA A 103 -14.47 21.32 -42.55
N ALA A 104 -15.14 20.45 -41.82
CA ALA A 104 -14.56 19.29 -41.14
C ALA A 104 -15.54 18.12 -41.29
N VAL A 105 -15.17 17.13 -42.11
CA VAL A 105 -16.08 16.03 -42.47
C VAL A 105 -15.36 14.69 -42.46
N SER A 106 -16.06 13.67 -41.97
CA SER A 106 -15.70 12.26 -42.07
C SER A 106 -16.43 11.63 -43.26
N LEU A 107 -15.72 10.81 -44.02
CA LEU A 107 -16.27 10.01 -45.13
C LEU A 107 -16.34 8.50 -44.80
N CYS A 108 -15.97 8.09 -43.58
CA CYS A 108 -15.77 6.67 -43.22
C CYS A 108 -17.06 5.83 -43.28
N LYS A 109 -18.23 6.45 -43.04
CA LYS A 109 -19.55 5.82 -43.08
C LYS A 109 -20.58 6.74 -43.77
N GLY A 110 -20.17 7.34 -44.89
CA GLY A 110 -20.87 8.44 -45.55
C GLY A 110 -20.41 9.80 -45.02
N VAL A 111 -20.85 10.90 -45.63
CA VAL A 111 -20.45 12.26 -45.22
C VAL A 111 -21.10 12.61 -43.88
N GLN A 112 -20.29 12.86 -42.87
CA GLN A 112 -20.73 13.38 -41.58
C GLN A 112 -19.79 14.47 -41.10
N GLY A 113 -20.31 15.63 -40.69
CA GLY A 113 -19.47 16.69 -40.16
C GLY A 113 -20.12 18.05 -40.18
N ALA A 114 -19.32 19.08 -39.99
CA ALA A 114 -19.76 20.46 -39.96
C ALA A 114 -19.03 21.29 -41.01
N PHE A 115 -19.72 22.27 -41.57
CA PHE A 115 -19.13 23.21 -42.51
C PHE A 115 -19.76 24.59 -42.36
N MET A 116 -19.00 25.60 -42.74
CA MET A 116 -19.45 26.98 -42.81
C MET A 116 -19.70 27.34 -44.26
N HIS A 117 -20.74 28.12 -44.51
CA HIS A 117 -20.99 28.70 -45.82
C HIS A 117 -21.50 30.13 -45.62
N GLY A 118 -20.69 31.12 -45.99
CA GLY A 118 -20.89 32.51 -45.57
C GLY A 118 -20.66 32.68 -44.06
N SER A 119 -21.59 33.32 -43.36
CA SER A 119 -21.54 33.52 -41.89
C SER A 119 -22.24 32.41 -41.09
N ASP A 120 -22.80 31.41 -41.77
CA ASP A 120 -23.66 30.40 -41.17
C ASP A 120 -22.94 29.05 -41.07
N SER A 121 -23.13 28.37 -39.93
CA SER A 121 -22.65 27.02 -39.68
C SER A 121 -23.73 25.98 -39.95
N TYR A 122 -23.37 24.89 -40.60
CA TYR A 122 -24.26 23.80 -41.00
C TYR A 122 -23.68 22.45 -40.58
N VAL A 123 -24.56 21.48 -40.32
CA VAL A 123 -24.20 20.09 -40.02
C VAL A 123 -24.78 19.19 -41.10
N ILE A 124 -23.99 18.23 -41.59
CA ILE A 124 -24.39 17.19 -42.53
C ILE A 124 -24.22 15.82 -41.89
N GLN A 125 -25.21 14.93 -42.07
CA GLN A 125 -25.15 13.56 -41.55
C GLN A 125 -25.93 12.56 -42.44
N PRO A 126 -25.57 11.26 -42.45
CA PRO A 126 -26.30 10.24 -43.19
C PRO A 126 -27.73 10.03 -42.67
N ARG A 127 -28.71 9.82 -43.56
CA ARG A 127 -30.06 9.37 -43.19
C ARG A 127 -30.05 7.86 -42.98
N LYS A 128 -30.63 7.35 -41.87
CA LYS A 128 -30.55 5.92 -41.48
C LYS A 128 -30.95 4.97 -42.63
N GLU A 129 -30.05 3.99 -42.84
CA GLU A 129 -30.08 2.81 -43.74
C GLU A 129 -30.03 3.01 -45.26
N LEU A 130 -28.93 2.55 -45.86
CA LEU A 130 -28.92 1.74 -47.10
C LEU A 130 -27.60 0.95 -47.16
N ARG A 131 -27.65 -0.35 -46.84
CA ARG A 131 -26.56 -1.29 -47.14
C ARG A 131 -26.56 -1.57 -48.66
N GLY A 132 -25.42 -1.37 -49.32
CA GLY A 132 -25.10 -2.10 -50.56
C GLY A 132 -25.15 -1.36 -51.91
N GLN A 133 -24.80 -0.07 -52.01
CA GLN A 133 -24.46 0.54 -53.32
C GLN A 133 -23.25 1.49 -53.24
N LYS A 134 -22.48 1.58 -54.34
CA LYS A 134 -21.25 2.39 -54.52
C LYS A 134 -21.45 3.91 -54.64
N LYS A 135 -22.61 4.46 -54.25
CA LYS A 135 -22.90 5.92 -54.26
C LYS A 135 -23.22 6.41 -52.85
N LEU A 136 -22.78 7.62 -52.51
CA LEU A 136 -23.20 8.33 -51.30
C LEU A 136 -24.74 8.42 -51.27
N GLY A 137 -25.36 7.96 -50.18
CA GLY A 137 -26.80 7.90 -50.02
C GLY A 137 -27.44 9.28 -49.74
N GLN A 138 -28.66 9.29 -49.21
CA GLN A 138 -29.31 10.53 -48.77
C GLN A 138 -28.72 11.02 -47.44
N HIS A 139 -28.49 12.33 -47.35
CA HIS A 139 -27.96 13.03 -46.18
C HIS A 139 -28.92 14.12 -45.73
N LEU A 140 -28.93 14.40 -44.43
CA LEU A 140 -29.67 15.51 -43.86
C LEU A 140 -28.71 16.68 -43.61
N VAL A 141 -29.09 17.87 -44.06
CA VAL A 141 -28.36 19.11 -43.80
C VAL A 141 -29.27 20.07 -43.05
N PHE A 142 -28.78 20.62 -41.94
CA PHE A 142 -29.49 21.61 -41.14
C PHE A 142 -28.53 22.65 -40.56
N LYS A 143 -29.04 23.85 -40.28
CA LYS A 143 -28.26 24.98 -39.74
C LYS A 143 -27.98 24.77 -38.24
N ALA A 144 -26.72 24.88 -37.83
CA ALA A 144 -26.32 24.78 -36.43
C ALA A 144 -26.70 26.06 -35.65
N GLN A 145 -27.51 25.93 -34.59
CA GLN A 145 -27.85 27.04 -33.70
C GLN A 145 -26.86 27.09 -32.53
N ASN A 146 -26.13 28.20 -32.38
CA ASN A 146 -24.98 28.26 -31.49
C ASN A 146 -25.17 29.21 -30.29
N LYS A 147 -24.93 28.69 -29.08
CA LYS A 147 -24.38 29.40 -27.93
C LYS A 147 -23.41 28.47 -27.20
N ASN A 148 -22.22 28.30 -27.76
CA ASN A 148 -20.91 28.24 -27.08
C ASN A 148 -19.89 27.55 -27.99
N ILE A 149 -19.16 28.33 -28.78
CA ILE A 149 -17.87 27.91 -29.37
C ILE A 149 -16.81 28.93 -28.90
N PRO A 150 -15.67 28.52 -28.32
CA PRO A 150 -14.57 29.42 -27.99
C PRO A 150 -13.96 30.02 -29.26
N SER A 151 -13.66 31.33 -29.24
CA SER A 151 -13.01 32.02 -30.36
C SER A 151 -11.58 31.53 -30.55
N TRP A 152 -11.29 31.01 -31.75
CA TRP A 152 -9.93 30.65 -32.16
C TRP A 152 -9.18 31.88 -32.69
N HIS A 153 -8.62 32.69 -31.80
CA HIS A 153 -7.53 33.61 -32.14
C HIS A 153 -6.59 33.78 -30.94
N ASP A 154 -5.29 33.74 -31.25
CA ASP A 154 -4.10 34.02 -30.42
C ASP A 154 -3.69 33.04 -29.31
N LYS A 155 -2.72 32.18 -29.64
CA LYS A 155 -1.36 32.21 -29.08
C LYS A 155 -0.47 31.15 -29.74
N SER A 156 0.14 31.53 -30.86
CA SER A 156 1.29 30.86 -31.45
C SER A 156 2.40 31.89 -31.68
N SER A 157 3.25 32.11 -30.67
CA SER A 157 4.61 32.65 -30.86
C SER A 157 5.38 32.54 -29.55
N GLU A 158 6.66 32.15 -29.64
CA GLU A 158 7.63 31.83 -28.56
C GLU A 158 7.49 30.38 -28.06
N LEU A 159 8.40 29.42 -28.31
CA LEU A 159 9.82 29.47 -28.64
C LEU A 159 10.22 28.37 -29.63
N THR A 160 11.02 28.75 -30.64
CA THR A 160 11.94 27.90 -31.40
C THR A 160 13.34 28.49 -31.21
N GLU A 161 14.36 27.61 -31.23
CA GLU A 161 15.80 27.86 -30.98
C GLU A 161 16.11 27.80 -29.47
N ASP A 162 16.85 26.83 -28.93
CA ASP A 162 18.17 26.39 -29.36
C ASP A 162 18.38 24.86 -29.35
N ILE A 163 18.98 24.39 -30.45
CA ILE A 163 19.73 23.13 -30.56
C ILE A 163 21.18 23.42 -30.20
N ASN A 164 21.87 22.40 -29.68
CA ASN A 164 23.33 22.20 -29.57
C ASN A 164 24.01 22.57 -28.24
N ASN A 165 24.31 21.54 -27.43
CA ASN A 165 25.70 21.23 -27.08
C ASN A 165 25.89 19.75 -26.66
N GLN A 166 26.78 19.11 -27.42
CA GLN A 166 27.64 17.93 -27.17
C GLN A 166 28.31 17.96 -25.77
N GLU A 167 28.90 16.93 -25.16
CA GLU A 167 29.18 15.51 -25.46
C GLU A 167 29.67 14.83 -24.14
N TRP A 168 29.21 13.60 -23.90
CA TRP A 168 29.91 12.38 -23.42
C TRP A 168 31.09 12.48 -22.42
N GLU A 169 30.96 11.78 -21.28
CA GLU A 169 31.89 10.70 -20.93
C GLU A 169 31.31 9.64 -19.97
N LYS A 170 31.69 8.39 -20.22
CA LYS A 170 31.24 7.11 -19.64
C LYS A 170 31.87 6.84 -18.27
N GLN A 171 31.22 6.05 -17.41
CA GLN A 171 31.77 4.77 -16.89
C GLN A 171 30.84 4.06 -15.88
N ASP A 172 30.42 2.85 -16.30
CA ASP A 172 30.28 1.59 -15.55
C ASP A 172 29.99 1.58 -14.04
N LEU A 173 28.82 1.06 -13.65
CA LEU A 173 28.68 0.23 -12.46
C LEU A 173 27.79 -1.00 -12.74
N LYS A 174 28.41 -2.16 -12.59
CA LYS A 174 27.88 -3.51 -12.82
C LYS A 174 26.81 -3.90 -11.80
N LEU A 175 25.78 -4.57 -12.31
CA LEU A 175 24.81 -5.39 -11.60
C LEU A 175 25.46 -6.37 -10.61
N LYS A 176 24.82 -6.57 -9.46
CA LYS A 176 24.73 -7.89 -8.82
C LYS A 176 23.43 -8.05 -8.03
N ASP A 177 22.64 -8.94 -8.61
CA ASP A 177 21.46 -9.64 -8.14
C ASP A 177 21.62 -10.24 -6.73
N THR A 178 20.57 -10.22 -5.91
CA THR A 178 20.40 -11.20 -4.82
C THR A 178 18.95 -11.33 -4.38
N GLN A 179 18.38 -12.45 -4.80
CA GLN A 179 17.15 -13.10 -4.34
C GLN A 179 16.97 -13.07 -2.81
N ARG A 180 15.73 -12.85 -2.35
CA ARG A 180 15.28 -13.23 -1.00
C ARG A 180 13.99 -14.03 -1.07
N ASN A 181 14.12 -15.28 -0.63
CA ASN A 181 13.05 -16.24 -0.40
C ASN A 181 12.22 -15.87 0.83
N ASN A 182 10.90 -15.90 0.68
CA ASN A 182 9.90 -15.91 1.76
C ASN A 182 9.70 -17.35 2.28
N PRO A 183 9.47 -17.54 3.59
CA PRO A 183 8.69 -18.66 4.09
C PRO A 183 7.24 -18.26 4.39
N ILE A 184 6.35 -19.15 3.98
CA ILE A 184 4.90 -19.21 4.10
C ILE A 184 4.50 -19.73 5.51
N PHE A 185 3.21 -19.61 5.86
CA PHE A 185 2.36 -20.32 6.86
C PHE A 185 1.67 -19.34 7.82
N GLY A 186 0.39 -19.43 8.15
CA GLY A 186 -0.66 -20.40 7.87
C GLY A 186 -1.89 -20.03 8.74
N GLN A 187 -3.09 -20.21 8.19
CA GLN A 187 -4.39 -19.93 8.83
C GLN A 187 -4.69 -20.87 10.01
N LYS A 188 -5.39 -20.38 11.06
CA LYS A 188 -6.79 -20.74 11.39
C LYS A 188 -7.25 -20.22 12.77
N GLU A 189 -8.54 -19.88 12.77
CA GLU A 189 -9.51 -19.57 13.84
C GLU A 189 -9.57 -20.62 14.98
N SER A 190 -10.28 -20.50 16.11
CA SER A 190 -11.20 -19.57 16.80
C SER A 190 -11.29 -20.05 18.27
N VAL A 191 -11.97 -19.30 19.16
CA VAL A 191 -12.98 -19.79 20.16
C VAL A 191 -13.02 -18.94 21.47
N LEU A 192 -14.19 -18.28 21.65
CA LEU A 192 -15.03 -18.01 22.84
C LEU A 192 -14.69 -16.99 23.98
N LEU A 193 -15.75 -16.17 24.23
CA LEU A 193 -16.33 -15.65 25.50
C LEU A 193 -15.55 -14.60 26.33
N GLN A 194 -16.16 -13.61 27.03
CA GLN A 194 -17.48 -12.95 27.07
C GLN A 194 -17.36 -11.80 28.12
N ASP A 195 -18.23 -10.79 27.97
CA ASP A 195 -18.86 -9.95 29.01
C ASP A 195 -18.32 -8.57 29.50
N ALA A 196 -19.31 -7.64 29.51
CA ALA A 196 -19.58 -6.45 30.34
C ALA A 196 -18.75 -5.16 30.08
N LYS A 197 -19.25 -4.03 29.51
CA LYS A 197 -20.46 -3.19 29.73
C LYS A 197 -20.53 -2.73 31.21
N GLU A 198 -20.51 -1.44 31.62
CA GLU A 198 -21.37 -0.30 31.28
C GLU A 198 -20.93 1.01 32.02
N ILE A 199 -21.18 2.17 31.37
CA ILE A 199 -21.83 3.43 31.85
C ILE A 199 -21.21 4.24 33.03
N VAL A 200 -20.98 5.56 32.82
CA VAL A 200 -21.79 6.70 33.34
C VAL A 200 -21.14 8.05 32.98
N SER A 201 -22.01 8.91 32.42
CA SER A 201 -21.94 10.33 32.10
C SER A 201 -21.45 11.28 33.20
N GLY A 202 -20.82 12.39 32.80
CA GLY A 202 -20.67 13.58 33.64
C GLY A 202 -20.41 14.86 32.83
N HIS A 203 -21.46 15.66 32.65
CA HIS A 203 -21.42 17.04 32.15
C HIS A 203 -20.50 17.94 33.01
N SER A 204 -19.75 18.86 32.38
CA SER A 204 -19.97 20.31 32.52
C SER A 204 -18.82 21.14 31.96
N SER A 205 -19.20 22.05 31.06
CA SER A 205 -18.58 23.32 30.66
C SER A 205 -17.29 23.79 31.35
N ASN A 206 -16.32 24.23 30.54
CA ASN A 206 -15.93 25.64 30.54
C ASN A 206 -15.15 26.05 29.27
N LEU A 207 -15.54 27.22 28.81
CA LEU A 207 -15.25 27.92 27.57
C LEU A 207 -13.87 28.59 27.66
N TRP A 208 -12.93 28.29 26.75
CA TRP A 208 -11.82 29.18 26.44
C TRP A 208 -11.51 29.14 24.94
N THR A 209 -11.96 30.18 24.26
CA THR A 209 -11.70 30.51 22.86
C THR A 209 -10.24 30.95 22.70
N ILE A 210 -9.46 30.31 21.83
CA ILE A 210 -8.19 30.87 21.35
C ILE A 210 -8.16 30.87 19.83
N HIS A 211 -8.00 32.08 19.31
CA HIS A 211 -8.00 32.52 17.93
C HIS A 211 -6.94 31.85 17.05
N GLU A 212 -7.35 31.59 15.81
CA GLU A 212 -6.52 31.43 14.62
C GLU A 212 -5.51 32.60 14.48
N ILE A 213 -4.27 32.28 14.12
CA ILE A 213 -3.34 33.25 13.53
C ILE A 213 -2.84 32.67 12.21
N SER A 214 -3.45 33.16 11.13
CA SER A 214 -2.87 33.19 9.78
C SER A 214 -1.89 34.37 9.66
N LYS A 215 -0.79 34.17 8.92
CA LYS A 215 0.04 35.12 8.12
C LYS A 215 1.52 34.70 8.23
N SER A 216 2.44 34.88 7.30
CA SER A 216 2.54 35.22 5.86
C SER A 216 4.02 35.59 5.67
N ASP A 217 4.64 35.18 4.57
CA ASP A 217 5.86 35.74 3.95
C ASP A 217 7.13 36.00 4.78
N VAL A 218 8.11 35.11 4.63
CA VAL A 218 9.54 35.46 4.55
C VAL A 218 10.21 34.61 3.47
N LYS A 219 10.76 35.26 2.45
CA LYS A 219 11.63 34.67 1.43
C LYS A 219 12.92 34.13 2.06
N GLY A 220 13.22 32.87 1.80
CA GLY A 220 14.51 32.25 2.09
C GLY A 220 14.48 30.80 1.64
N GLU A 221 15.23 30.47 0.59
CA GLU A 221 15.41 29.11 0.10
C GLU A 221 15.96 28.21 1.21
N THR A 222 15.08 27.40 1.79
CA THR A 222 15.44 26.17 2.45
C THR A 222 14.56 25.09 1.88
N VAL A 223 15.18 24.09 1.23
CA VAL A 223 14.55 22.83 0.87
C VAL A 223 14.06 22.19 2.16
N HIS A 224 12.79 22.45 2.50
CA HIS A 224 12.10 21.76 3.58
C HIS A 224 11.82 20.33 3.09
N PRO A 225 12.05 19.29 3.91
CA PRO A 225 11.39 18.01 3.66
C PRO A 225 9.89 18.32 3.69
N PHE A 226 9.16 17.95 2.63
CA PHE A 226 7.70 18.06 2.58
C PHE A 226 7.13 17.60 3.93
N ARG A 227 6.64 18.54 4.74
CA ARG A 227 5.76 18.19 5.85
C ARG A 227 4.47 17.74 5.19
N ASN A 228 4.27 16.42 5.06
CA ASN A 228 2.99 15.86 4.66
C ASN A 228 1.92 16.55 5.51
N ARG A 229 0.96 17.21 4.86
CA ARG A 229 -0.21 17.78 5.51
C ARG A 229 -1.07 16.58 5.93
N ARG A 230 -0.99 16.20 7.20
CA ARG A 230 -1.63 15.00 7.78
C ARG A 230 -3.05 15.30 8.23
N PHE A 231 -3.93 14.29 8.21
CA PHE A 231 -5.37 14.45 8.49
C PHE A 231 -6.02 15.46 7.56
N VAL A 232 -5.56 15.49 6.31
CA VAL A 232 -6.06 16.37 5.28
C VAL A 232 -6.74 15.49 4.24
N SER A 233 -7.97 15.85 3.90
CA SER A 233 -8.60 15.33 2.70
C SER A 233 -7.93 15.97 1.50
N GLU A 234 -7.30 15.15 0.69
CA GLU A 234 -6.60 15.51 -0.54
C GLU A 234 -7.15 14.60 -1.63
N ASP A 235 -7.04 15.02 -2.89
CA ASP A 235 -7.43 14.16 -4.00
C ASP A 235 -6.52 12.92 -4.05
N ARG A 236 -7.13 11.78 -4.35
CA ARG A 236 -6.44 10.54 -4.65
C ARG A 236 -6.80 10.14 -6.06
N PHE A 237 -5.80 10.03 -6.93
CA PHE A 237 -5.96 9.53 -8.29
C PHE A 237 -5.46 8.09 -8.29
N ILE A 238 -6.29 7.19 -8.82
CA ILE A 238 -5.92 5.77 -8.95
C ILE A 238 -5.74 5.54 -10.44
N GLU A 239 -4.49 5.43 -10.87
CA GLU A 239 -4.09 5.10 -12.23
C GLU A 239 -4.27 3.60 -12.47
N ILE A 240 -5.05 3.24 -13.49
CA ILE A 240 -5.57 1.88 -13.68
C ILE A 240 -5.19 1.33 -15.05
N LEU A 241 -4.62 0.13 -15.04
CA LEU A 241 -4.55 -0.76 -16.20
C LEU A 241 -5.77 -1.70 -16.22
N LEU A 242 -6.49 -1.74 -17.34
CA LEU A 242 -7.51 -2.77 -17.60
C LEU A 242 -6.95 -3.81 -18.56
N VAL A 243 -7.12 -5.08 -18.21
CA VAL A 243 -6.72 -6.23 -19.04
C VAL A 243 -7.94 -7.11 -19.25
N ALA A 244 -8.24 -7.43 -20.50
CA ALA A 244 -9.27 -8.40 -20.85
C ALA A 244 -8.62 -9.61 -21.52
N ASP A 245 -8.93 -10.80 -21.02
CA ASP A 245 -8.38 -12.04 -21.56
C ASP A 245 -9.04 -12.46 -22.89
N ASN A 246 -8.57 -13.57 -23.46
CA ASN A 246 -9.09 -14.08 -24.72
C ASN A 246 -10.60 -14.40 -24.67
N THR A 247 -11.12 -14.79 -23.50
CA THR A 247 -12.51 -15.20 -23.34
C THR A 247 -13.43 -13.98 -23.43
N MET A 248 -12.99 -12.84 -22.90
CA MET A 248 -13.66 -11.55 -23.05
C MET A 248 -13.65 -11.10 -24.51
N VAL A 249 -12.51 -11.21 -25.21
CA VAL A 249 -12.38 -10.85 -26.63
C VAL A 249 -13.32 -11.67 -27.50
N GLN A 250 -13.40 -12.98 -27.28
CA GLN A 250 -14.30 -13.86 -28.03
C GLN A 250 -15.78 -13.59 -27.75
N PHE A 251 -16.12 -13.10 -26.56
CA PHE A 251 -17.50 -12.86 -26.17
C PHE A 251 -18.03 -11.53 -26.71
N TYR A 252 -17.31 -10.43 -26.47
CA TYR A 252 -17.75 -9.07 -26.80
C TYR A 252 -17.30 -8.58 -28.18
N GLY A 253 -16.22 -9.15 -28.75
CA GLY A 253 -15.68 -8.71 -30.04
C GLY A 253 -15.36 -7.21 -30.05
N ASP A 254 -15.86 -6.50 -31.07
CA ASP A 254 -15.61 -5.07 -31.27
C ASP A 254 -16.18 -4.18 -30.14
N ASP A 255 -17.17 -4.66 -29.37
CA ASP A 255 -17.79 -3.89 -28.29
C ASP A 255 -17.05 -3.99 -26.95
N LEU A 256 -15.97 -4.79 -26.87
CA LEU A 256 -15.25 -5.06 -25.62
C LEU A 256 -14.68 -3.79 -24.99
N GLU A 257 -14.09 -2.90 -25.79
CA GLU A 257 -13.52 -1.66 -25.27
C GLU A 257 -14.58 -0.80 -24.58
N LEU A 258 -15.72 -0.60 -25.24
CA LEU A 258 -16.84 0.16 -24.69
C LEU A 258 -17.40 -0.50 -23.43
N HIS A 259 -17.44 -1.84 -23.39
CA HIS A 259 -17.83 -2.60 -22.23
C HIS A 259 -16.92 -2.29 -21.03
N LEU A 260 -15.59 -2.46 -21.18
CA LEU A 260 -14.61 -2.21 -20.12
C LEU A 260 -14.69 -0.77 -19.58
N LEU A 261 -14.77 0.22 -20.47
CA LEU A 261 -14.88 1.62 -20.06
C LEU A 261 -16.22 1.93 -19.38
N THR A 262 -17.30 1.26 -19.78
CA THR A 262 -18.60 1.41 -19.12
C THR A 262 -18.59 0.84 -17.71
N LEU A 263 -17.96 -0.33 -17.49
CA LEU A 263 -17.76 -0.89 -16.15
C LEU A 263 -16.99 0.09 -15.25
N MET A 264 -15.90 0.65 -15.77
CA MET A 264 -15.11 1.64 -15.03
C MET A 264 -15.85 2.94 -14.77
N SER A 265 -16.72 3.40 -15.68
CA SER A 265 -17.58 4.57 -15.45
C SER A 265 -18.53 4.35 -14.27
N VAL A 266 -19.15 3.17 -14.18
CA VAL A 266 -20.02 2.81 -13.05
C VAL A 266 -19.22 2.73 -11.75
N ALA A 267 -18.07 2.05 -11.74
CA ALA A 267 -17.19 1.99 -10.57
C ALA A 267 -16.73 3.38 -10.13
N ALA A 268 -16.34 4.25 -11.06
CA ALA A 268 -15.90 5.62 -10.77
C ALA A 268 -17.00 6.46 -10.11
N ARG A 269 -18.28 6.27 -10.49
CA ARG A 269 -19.42 6.92 -9.84
C ARG A 269 -19.61 6.46 -8.40
N ILE A 270 -19.39 5.17 -8.11
CA ILE A 270 -19.47 4.60 -6.76
C ILE A 270 -18.37 5.19 -5.86
N TYR A 271 -17.15 5.32 -6.36
CA TYR A 271 -16.02 5.92 -5.62
C TYR A 271 -16.16 7.43 -5.41
N LYS A 272 -16.91 8.12 -6.26
CA LYS A 272 -17.27 9.53 -6.07
C LYS A 272 -18.39 9.77 -5.05
N HIS A 273 -19.05 8.72 -4.55
CA HIS A 273 -20.18 8.89 -3.65
C HIS A 273 -19.73 9.44 -2.28
N PRO A 274 -20.41 10.46 -1.70
CA PRO A 274 -19.97 11.11 -0.46
C PRO A 274 -19.93 10.17 0.77
N SER A 275 -20.64 9.05 0.74
CA SER A 275 -20.58 8.04 1.81
C SER A 275 -19.18 7.43 2.00
N LEU A 276 -18.29 7.50 1.01
CA LEU A 276 -16.89 7.06 1.12
C LEU A 276 -16.04 7.99 2.01
N ARG A 277 -16.51 9.21 2.24
CA ARG A 277 -15.86 10.27 3.03
C ARG A 277 -14.43 10.65 2.60
N ASN A 278 -14.05 10.34 1.35
CA ASN A 278 -12.74 10.61 0.78
C ASN A 278 -12.88 11.09 -0.67
N SER A 279 -11.91 11.89 -1.14
CA SER A 279 -11.82 12.27 -2.55
C SER A 279 -11.00 11.24 -3.32
N VAL A 280 -11.67 10.34 -4.04
CA VAL A 280 -11.03 9.30 -4.87
C VAL A 280 -11.51 9.44 -6.31
N THR A 281 -10.56 9.46 -7.24
CA THR A 281 -10.81 9.55 -8.68
C THR A 281 -10.15 8.37 -9.37
N LEU A 282 -10.95 7.53 -10.03
CA LEU A 282 -10.44 6.43 -10.83
C LEU A 282 -10.05 6.96 -12.21
N VAL A 283 -8.86 6.59 -12.68
CA VAL A 283 -8.32 7.03 -13.97
C VAL A 283 -7.79 5.84 -14.72
N VAL A 284 -8.40 5.52 -15.86
CA VAL A 284 -7.88 4.48 -16.74
C VAL A 284 -6.76 5.07 -17.59
N VAL A 285 -5.55 4.53 -17.46
CA VAL A 285 -4.37 5.00 -18.21
C VAL A 285 -4.13 4.16 -19.47
N THR A 286 -4.40 2.86 -19.39
CA THR A 286 -4.09 1.88 -20.44
C THR A 286 -5.12 0.74 -20.44
N VAL A 287 -5.42 0.21 -21.62
CA VAL A 287 -6.23 -1.01 -21.83
C VAL A 287 -5.42 -2.01 -22.67
N LEU A 288 -5.35 -3.26 -22.21
CA LEU A 288 -4.71 -4.37 -22.91
C LEU A 288 -5.75 -5.44 -23.25
N LEU A 289 -5.79 -5.83 -24.52
CA LEU A 289 -6.65 -6.90 -25.00
C LEU A 289 -5.77 -8.09 -25.38
N VAL A 290 -5.93 -9.20 -24.66
CA VAL A 290 -5.17 -10.43 -24.88
C VAL A 290 -5.97 -11.31 -25.84
N GLU A 291 -5.52 -11.40 -27.10
CA GLU A 291 -6.22 -12.20 -28.11
C GLU A 291 -5.74 -13.66 -28.10
N ASP A 292 -4.46 -13.86 -27.80
CA ASP A 292 -3.82 -15.17 -27.75
C ASP A 292 -3.61 -15.65 -26.31
N VAL A 293 -3.97 -16.91 -26.05
CA VAL A 293 -3.90 -17.49 -24.70
C VAL A 293 -2.46 -17.57 -24.20
N GLU A 294 -1.50 -17.94 -25.07
CA GLU A 294 -0.10 -18.14 -24.69
C GLU A 294 0.61 -16.82 -24.34
N SER A 295 0.07 -15.70 -24.83
CA SER A 295 0.61 -14.37 -24.59
C SER A 295 0.05 -13.70 -23.31
N GLY A 296 -1.00 -14.28 -22.72
CA GLY A 296 -1.70 -13.77 -21.54
C GLY A 296 -1.18 -14.33 -20.21
N PRO A 297 -1.74 -13.86 -19.08
CA PRO A 297 -1.56 -14.54 -17.79
C PRO A 297 -2.28 -15.90 -17.79
N ASP A 298 -1.80 -16.83 -16.95
CA ASP A 298 -2.49 -18.11 -16.77
C ASP A 298 -3.81 -17.89 -16.01
N VAL A 299 -4.93 -18.23 -16.65
CA VAL A 299 -6.27 -18.14 -16.08
C VAL A 299 -6.80 -19.55 -15.81
N SER A 300 -7.21 -19.79 -14.57
CA SER A 300 -7.81 -21.04 -14.09
C SER A 300 -9.03 -20.77 -13.22
N ASP A 301 -9.78 -21.82 -12.92
CA ASP A 301 -10.86 -21.80 -11.92
C ASP A 301 -10.35 -21.44 -10.51
N ASN A 302 -9.07 -21.64 -10.20
CA ASN A 302 -8.51 -21.24 -8.92
C ASN A 302 -8.17 -19.74 -8.92
N GLY A 303 -9.02 -18.92 -8.30
CA GLY A 303 -8.83 -17.47 -8.25
C GLY A 303 -7.51 -17.01 -7.65
N GLY A 304 -6.98 -17.74 -6.66
CA GLY A 304 -5.68 -17.41 -6.05
C GLY A 304 -4.49 -17.66 -6.97
N LEU A 305 -4.53 -18.73 -7.79
CA LEU A 305 -3.50 -19.01 -8.80
C LEU A 305 -3.56 -17.99 -9.93
N THR A 306 -4.76 -17.70 -10.42
CA THR A 306 -5.00 -16.68 -11.46
C THR A 306 -4.50 -15.31 -11.00
N LEU A 307 -4.83 -14.89 -9.78
CA LEU A 307 -4.34 -13.63 -9.20
C LEU A 307 -2.82 -13.60 -9.20
N ARG A 308 -2.16 -14.62 -8.66
CA ARG A 308 -0.68 -14.67 -8.62
C ARG A 308 -0.06 -14.65 -10.03
N SER A 309 -0.65 -15.35 -11.00
CA SER A 309 -0.15 -15.34 -12.38
C SER A 309 -0.27 -13.94 -12.98
N PHE A 310 -1.44 -13.31 -12.85
CA PHE A 310 -1.71 -11.97 -13.36
C PHE A 310 -0.82 -10.90 -12.71
N CYS A 311 -0.68 -10.91 -11.38
CA CYS A 311 0.16 -9.96 -10.65
C CYS A 311 1.63 -10.01 -11.10
N ASN A 312 2.14 -11.19 -11.46
CA ASN A 312 3.49 -11.32 -12.01
C ASN A 312 3.55 -10.87 -13.47
N TRP A 313 2.55 -11.23 -14.27
CA TRP A 313 2.48 -10.90 -15.70
C TRP A 313 2.40 -9.39 -15.95
N GLN A 314 1.54 -8.68 -15.21
CA GLN A 314 1.31 -7.24 -15.41
C GLN A 314 2.58 -6.41 -15.16
N GLN A 315 3.48 -6.86 -14.28
CA GLN A 315 4.72 -6.11 -13.96
C GLN A 315 5.61 -5.89 -15.19
N ASN A 316 5.51 -6.76 -16.20
CA ASN A 316 6.25 -6.60 -17.45
C ASN A 316 5.82 -5.36 -18.25
N PHE A 317 4.64 -4.82 -17.96
CA PHE A 317 4.06 -3.67 -18.64
C PHE A 317 4.03 -2.41 -17.78
N ASN A 318 4.36 -2.49 -16.49
CA ASN A 318 4.33 -1.34 -15.57
C ASN A 318 5.70 -0.64 -15.52
N PRO A 319 5.85 0.59 -16.06
CA PRO A 319 7.07 1.37 -15.88
C PRO A 319 7.37 1.61 -14.40
N SER A 320 8.66 1.54 -14.01
CA SER A 320 9.07 1.69 -12.61
C SER A 320 8.99 3.12 -12.06
N SER A 321 8.80 4.12 -12.92
CA SER A 321 8.72 5.52 -12.53
C SER A 321 7.25 5.98 -12.58
N ASP A 322 6.73 6.38 -11.43
CA ASP A 322 5.41 7.01 -11.24
C ASP A 322 5.12 8.14 -12.24
N ARG A 323 6.15 8.94 -12.54
CA ARG A 323 6.04 10.05 -13.49
C ARG A 323 5.80 9.64 -14.94
N ASN A 324 5.87 8.35 -15.26
CA ASN A 324 5.66 7.86 -16.61
C ASN A 324 4.15 7.88 -16.91
N PRO A 325 3.69 8.48 -18.02
CA PRO A 325 2.26 8.50 -18.38
C PRO A 325 1.61 7.12 -18.61
N GLU A 326 2.41 6.06 -18.78
CA GLU A 326 1.94 4.67 -18.86
C GLU A 326 2.10 3.89 -17.53
N HIS A 327 2.57 4.54 -16.46
CA HIS A 327 2.53 3.99 -15.11
C HIS A 327 1.09 3.80 -14.65
N TYR A 328 0.89 2.82 -13.79
CA TYR A 328 -0.38 2.59 -13.12
C TYR A 328 -0.16 2.06 -11.71
N ASP A 329 -1.00 2.53 -10.79
CA ASP A 329 -1.04 2.11 -9.40
C ASP A 329 -1.54 0.68 -9.26
N THR A 330 -2.56 0.30 -10.03
CA THR A 330 -3.22 -1.01 -9.93
C THR A 330 -3.69 -1.53 -11.29
N ALA A 331 -3.83 -2.85 -11.40
CA ALA A 331 -4.25 -3.53 -12.62
C ALA A 331 -5.44 -4.47 -12.37
N PHE A 332 -6.38 -4.52 -13.31
CA PHE A 332 -7.53 -5.44 -13.29
C PHE A 332 -7.45 -6.41 -14.45
N LEU A 333 -7.62 -7.70 -14.17
CA LEU A 333 -7.89 -8.72 -15.18
C LEU A 333 -9.37 -9.05 -15.18
N LEU A 334 -10.02 -8.90 -16.33
CA LEU A 334 -11.39 -9.34 -16.56
C LEU A 334 -11.38 -10.61 -17.41
N THR A 335 -12.15 -11.60 -16.96
CA THR A 335 -12.27 -12.92 -17.61
C THR A 335 -13.70 -13.43 -17.55
N ARG A 336 -14.12 -14.21 -18.55
CA ARG A 336 -15.38 -14.99 -18.52
C ARG A 336 -15.20 -16.39 -17.94
N GLN A 337 -14.00 -16.73 -17.48
CA GLN A 337 -13.74 -17.95 -16.73
C GLN A 337 -14.36 -17.84 -15.34
N ASP A 338 -15.10 -18.88 -14.94
CA ASP A 338 -15.68 -19.00 -13.59
C ASP A 338 -14.57 -19.10 -12.55
N ILE A 339 -14.55 -18.18 -11.58
CA ILE A 339 -13.52 -18.10 -10.54
C ILE A 339 -14.03 -18.72 -9.24
N CYS A 340 -13.38 -19.80 -8.83
CA CYS A 340 -13.69 -20.52 -7.61
C CYS A 340 -12.68 -20.23 -6.49
N GLY A 341 -13.20 -20.09 -5.28
CA GLY A 341 -12.45 -20.18 -4.05
C GLY A 341 -12.17 -21.63 -3.64
N HIS A 342 -11.47 -21.82 -2.52
CA HIS A 342 -11.14 -23.15 -2.02
C HIS A 342 -12.36 -23.96 -1.53
N GLU A 343 -13.45 -23.28 -1.15
CA GLU A 343 -14.65 -23.90 -0.55
C GLU A 343 -15.94 -23.70 -1.37
N SER A 344 -16.03 -22.68 -2.24
CA SER A 344 -17.18 -22.45 -3.12
C SER A 344 -16.79 -21.72 -4.42
N CYS A 345 -17.63 -21.85 -5.45
CA CYS A 345 -17.54 -21.10 -6.71
C CYS A 345 -18.48 -19.88 -6.75
N ASP A 346 -18.81 -19.31 -5.60
CA ASP A 346 -19.61 -18.06 -5.54
C ASP A 346 -18.72 -16.80 -5.67
N THR A 347 -17.44 -16.96 -6.01
CA THR A 347 -16.42 -15.90 -5.91
C THR A 347 -16.33 -15.13 -7.22
N LEU A 348 -16.87 -13.91 -7.25
CA LEU A 348 -16.87 -13.09 -8.47
C LEU A 348 -15.56 -12.32 -8.69
N GLY A 349 -14.71 -12.20 -7.68
CA GLY A 349 -13.46 -11.47 -7.76
C GLY A 349 -12.48 -11.84 -6.65
N VAL A 350 -11.19 -11.56 -6.87
CA VAL A 350 -10.13 -11.79 -5.89
C VAL A 350 -9.07 -10.69 -5.98
N ALA A 351 -8.67 -10.16 -4.83
CA ALA A 351 -7.56 -9.20 -4.67
C ALA A 351 -6.81 -9.40 -3.36
N ASP A 352 -5.55 -8.93 -3.32
CA ASP A 352 -4.81 -8.77 -2.07
C ASP A 352 -5.28 -7.50 -1.32
N ILE A 353 -5.17 -7.53 0.02
CA ILE A 353 -5.64 -6.42 0.87
C ILE A 353 -4.52 -5.40 1.13
N GLY A 354 -4.79 -4.12 0.82
CA GLY A 354 -3.91 -3.00 1.18
C GLY A 354 -2.61 -2.92 0.38
N THR A 355 -2.63 -3.42 -0.85
CA THR A 355 -1.46 -3.53 -1.72
C THR A 355 -1.38 -2.46 -2.80
N VAL A 356 -2.22 -1.41 -2.78
CA VAL A 356 -2.28 -0.41 -3.86
C VAL A 356 -0.93 0.21 -4.24
N CYS A 357 -0.07 0.49 -3.25
CA CYS A 357 1.28 1.05 -3.48
C CYS A 357 2.39 -0.03 -3.49
N ASP A 358 2.04 -1.32 -3.58
CA ASP A 358 2.96 -2.44 -3.81
C ASP A 358 2.82 -2.87 -5.27
N THR A 359 3.70 -2.39 -6.13
CA THR A 359 3.66 -2.63 -7.59
C THR A 359 3.68 -4.11 -7.97
N SER A 360 4.12 -5.00 -7.05
CA SER A 360 4.16 -6.44 -7.29
C SER A 360 2.87 -7.18 -6.93
N LYS A 361 1.98 -6.53 -6.18
CA LYS A 361 0.75 -7.13 -5.62
C LYS A 361 -0.50 -6.24 -5.78
N SER A 362 -0.38 -5.09 -6.43
CA SER A 362 -1.50 -4.21 -6.74
C SER A 362 -2.24 -4.70 -7.99
N CYS A 363 -3.11 -5.67 -7.79
CA CYS A 363 -3.76 -6.42 -8.88
C CYS A 363 -5.06 -7.05 -8.38
N SER A 364 -6.01 -7.22 -9.28
CA SER A 364 -7.29 -7.89 -9.00
C SER A 364 -7.76 -8.68 -10.22
N VAL A 365 -8.46 -9.79 -9.97
CA VAL A 365 -9.08 -10.63 -11.01
C VAL A 365 -10.58 -10.62 -10.81
N ILE A 366 -11.32 -10.27 -11.86
CA ILE A 366 -12.77 -10.07 -11.85
C ILE A 366 -13.38 -11.02 -12.88
N GLU A 367 -14.35 -11.82 -12.44
CA GLU A 367 -15.24 -12.56 -13.32
C GLU A 367 -16.26 -11.58 -13.95
N ASP A 368 -16.30 -11.54 -15.28
CA ASP A 368 -17.29 -10.77 -16.00
C ASP A 368 -18.64 -11.47 -16.01
N ASN A 369 -19.63 -10.81 -15.43
CA ASN A 369 -21.03 -11.18 -15.44
C ASN A 369 -21.90 -10.04 -16.00
N GLY A 370 -21.37 -9.26 -16.95
CA GLY A 370 -22.04 -8.10 -17.54
C GLY A 370 -21.85 -6.85 -16.70
N LEU A 371 -22.84 -5.94 -16.70
CA LEU A 371 -22.72 -4.65 -16.00
C LEU A 371 -22.47 -4.78 -14.48
N GLN A 372 -22.82 -5.94 -13.90
CA GLN A 372 -22.63 -6.20 -12.47
C GLN A 372 -21.15 -6.34 -12.08
N ALA A 373 -20.28 -6.69 -13.03
CA ALA A 373 -18.84 -6.75 -12.84
C ALA A 373 -18.26 -5.39 -12.40
N ALA A 374 -18.96 -4.28 -12.67
CA ALA A 374 -18.57 -2.96 -12.18
C ALA A 374 -18.61 -2.85 -10.64
N TYR A 375 -19.57 -3.51 -9.99
CA TYR A 375 -19.66 -3.54 -8.53
C TYR A 375 -18.60 -4.45 -7.93
N THR A 376 -18.35 -5.60 -8.57
CA THR A 376 -17.25 -6.50 -8.20
C THR A 376 -15.91 -5.78 -8.33
N LEU A 377 -15.65 -5.09 -9.44
CA LEU A 377 -14.45 -4.29 -9.63
C LEU A 377 -14.30 -3.25 -8.52
N ALA A 378 -15.38 -2.54 -8.20
CA ALA A 378 -15.35 -1.54 -7.14
C ALA A 378 -15.10 -2.16 -5.74
N HIS A 379 -15.62 -3.37 -5.49
CA HIS A 379 -15.39 -4.16 -4.29
C HIS A 379 -13.93 -4.61 -4.16
N GLU A 380 -13.37 -5.22 -5.20
CA GLU A 380 -11.98 -5.68 -5.21
C GLU A 380 -10.99 -4.52 -5.06
N LEU A 381 -11.27 -3.37 -5.70
CA LEU A 381 -10.48 -2.15 -5.47
C LEU A 381 -10.55 -1.71 -4.00
N GLY A 382 -11.68 -1.94 -3.33
CA GLY A 382 -11.81 -1.67 -1.90
C GLY A 382 -10.82 -2.49 -1.08
N HIS A 383 -10.65 -3.78 -1.41
CA HIS A 383 -9.61 -4.61 -0.79
C HIS A 383 -8.21 -4.10 -1.07
N VAL A 384 -7.89 -3.77 -2.33
CA VAL A 384 -6.59 -3.19 -2.70
C VAL A 384 -6.29 -1.91 -1.88
N LEU A 385 -7.32 -1.14 -1.54
CA LEU A 385 -7.29 0.05 -0.67
C LEU A 385 -7.41 -0.24 0.84
N SER A 386 -7.19 -1.50 1.25
CA SER A 386 -7.22 -1.98 2.64
C SER A 386 -8.59 -1.92 3.33
N ILE A 387 -9.70 -1.91 2.57
CA ILE A 387 -11.05 -1.98 3.13
C ILE A 387 -11.43 -3.44 3.37
N PRO A 388 -11.74 -3.86 4.62
CA PRO A 388 -12.22 -5.20 4.91
C PRO A 388 -13.71 -5.36 4.57
N HIS A 389 -14.21 -6.59 4.56
CA HIS A 389 -15.65 -6.81 4.49
C HIS A 389 -16.39 -6.19 5.69
N ASP A 390 -17.59 -5.70 5.45
CA ASP A 390 -18.45 -5.07 6.46
C ASP A 390 -18.89 -6.03 7.57
N ASN A 391 -18.97 -7.33 7.26
CA ASN A 391 -19.27 -8.40 8.23
C ASN A 391 -18.02 -8.96 8.92
N SER A 392 -16.84 -8.36 8.71
CA SER A 392 -15.63 -8.78 9.40
C SER A 392 -15.72 -8.46 10.89
N LYS A 393 -15.09 -9.30 11.73
CA LYS A 393 -15.01 -9.08 13.19
C LYS A 393 -14.45 -7.71 13.55
N ASN A 394 -13.60 -7.14 12.69
CA ASN A 394 -13.05 -5.81 12.88
C ASN A 394 -14.14 -4.74 12.73
N CYS A 395 -14.94 -4.79 11.67
CA CYS A 395 -16.06 -3.87 11.49
C CYS A 395 -17.13 -4.06 12.57
N GLU A 396 -17.51 -5.31 12.84
CA GLU A 396 -18.53 -5.65 13.84
C GLU A 396 -18.17 -5.14 15.24
N ARG A 397 -16.88 -5.18 15.60
CA ARG A 397 -16.40 -4.71 16.90
C ARG A 397 -16.58 -3.20 17.11
N TYR A 398 -16.39 -2.39 16.07
CA TYR A 398 -16.44 -0.93 16.19
C TYR A 398 -17.81 -0.34 15.84
N PHE A 399 -18.54 -0.97 14.93
CA PHE A 399 -19.79 -0.43 14.36
C PHE A 399 -21.01 -1.33 14.61
N GLY A 400 -20.83 -2.52 15.20
CA GLY A 400 -21.90 -3.52 15.34
C GLY A 400 -22.22 -4.21 14.01
N GLU A 401 -23.36 -4.91 13.95
CA GLU A 401 -23.82 -5.55 12.73
C GLU A 401 -24.19 -4.49 11.67
N LEU A 402 -23.33 -4.34 10.67
CA LEU A 402 -23.59 -3.51 9.50
C LEU A 402 -24.48 -4.27 8.52
N GLY A 403 -25.45 -3.57 7.93
CA GLY A 403 -26.40 -4.17 6.99
C GLY A 403 -25.68 -4.77 5.77
N ARG A 404 -26.26 -5.83 5.18
CA ARG A 404 -25.73 -6.52 3.99
C ARG A 404 -25.89 -5.75 2.68
N HIS A 405 -26.10 -4.43 2.77
CA HIS A 405 -26.51 -3.60 1.63
C HIS A 405 -25.45 -2.58 1.20
N HIS A 406 -24.21 -2.77 1.63
CA HIS A 406 -23.07 -1.93 1.27
C HIS A 406 -22.16 -2.67 0.30
N LEU A 407 -21.30 -1.94 -0.39
CA LEU A 407 -20.43 -2.46 -1.44
C LEU A 407 -19.49 -3.54 -0.89
N MET A 408 -18.97 -3.37 0.32
CA MET A 408 -18.05 -4.32 0.96
C MET A 408 -18.77 -5.41 1.77
N ALA A 409 -20.08 -5.60 1.56
CA ALA A 409 -20.79 -6.77 2.05
C ALA A 409 -20.41 -8.01 1.22
N SER A 410 -20.37 -9.18 1.86
CA SER A 410 -20.03 -10.45 1.21
C SER A 410 -21.10 -10.96 0.23
N LEU A 411 -22.26 -10.29 0.14
CA LEU A 411 -23.33 -10.60 -0.80
C LEU A 411 -23.82 -9.27 -1.40
N LEU A 412 -23.74 -9.12 -2.72
CA LEU A 412 -24.04 -7.87 -3.43
C LEU A 412 -25.55 -7.59 -3.49
N GLN A 413 -26.09 -6.95 -2.46
CA GLN A 413 -27.39 -6.27 -2.50
C GLN A 413 -27.21 -4.77 -2.25
N LEU A 414 -26.58 -4.07 -3.19
CA LEU A 414 -26.13 -2.69 -2.97
C LEU A 414 -27.29 -1.69 -2.82
N ASN A 415 -27.29 -0.95 -1.72
CA ASN A 415 -28.07 0.28 -1.58
C ASN A 415 -27.31 1.44 -2.22
N LYS A 416 -27.76 1.87 -3.40
CA LYS A 416 -27.15 2.98 -4.15
C LYS A 416 -27.18 4.34 -3.43
N THR A 417 -28.05 4.53 -2.43
CA THR A 417 -28.13 5.79 -1.66
C THR A 417 -26.99 5.96 -0.65
N VAL A 418 -26.49 4.84 -0.11
CA VAL A 418 -25.36 4.80 0.84
C VAL A 418 -24.52 3.56 0.53
N PRO A 419 -23.78 3.56 -0.60
CA PRO A 419 -23.07 2.39 -1.09
C PRO A 419 -21.91 1.99 -0.18
N TRP A 420 -21.31 2.93 0.55
CA TRP A 420 -20.20 2.66 1.47
C TRP A 420 -20.67 2.72 2.92
N SER A 421 -20.27 1.73 3.72
CA SER A 421 -20.53 1.71 5.16
C SER A 421 -19.62 2.70 5.90
N GLU A 422 -19.95 3.00 7.16
CA GLU A 422 -19.06 3.78 8.03
C GLU A 422 -17.73 3.06 8.30
N CYS A 423 -17.74 1.72 8.38
CA CYS A 423 -16.51 0.94 8.52
C CYS A 423 -15.60 1.11 7.30
N SER A 424 -16.18 1.01 6.10
CA SER A 424 -15.46 1.20 4.84
C SER A 424 -14.81 2.58 4.76
N ALA A 425 -15.59 3.63 5.02
CA ALA A 425 -15.11 5.01 5.00
C ALA A 425 -14.01 5.29 6.05
N MET A 426 -14.14 4.71 7.24
CA MET A 426 -13.14 4.83 8.32
C MET A 426 -11.83 4.15 7.92
N HIS A 427 -11.87 2.91 7.44
CA HIS A 427 -10.66 2.18 7.05
C HIS A 427 -9.91 2.86 5.92
N LEU A 428 -10.63 3.35 4.90
CA LEU A 428 -10.01 4.11 3.82
C LEU A 428 -9.37 5.41 4.32
N THR A 429 -10.07 6.14 5.19
CA THR A 429 -9.54 7.37 5.80
C THR A 429 -8.26 7.09 6.59
N GLU A 430 -8.25 6.07 7.42
CA GLU A 430 -7.08 5.66 8.19
C GLU A 430 -5.93 5.22 7.28
N PHE A 431 -6.22 4.48 6.21
CA PHE A 431 -5.24 4.06 5.22
C PHE A 431 -4.53 5.25 4.55
N PHE A 432 -5.28 6.28 4.16
CA PHE A 432 -4.70 7.51 3.58
C PHE A 432 -4.00 8.39 4.62
N ASP A 433 -4.59 8.60 5.79
CA ASP A 433 -4.01 9.47 6.82
C ASP A 433 -2.72 8.87 7.42
N SER A 434 -2.61 7.54 7.42
CA SER A 434 -1.39 6.82 7.80
C SER A 434 -0.31 6.78 6.70
N GLY A 435 -0.61 7.26 5.49
CA GLY A 435 0.34 7.41 4.38
C GLY A 435 0.58 6.12 3.58
N HIS A 436 -0.28 5.10 3.73
CA HIS A 436 -0.17 3.86 2.97
C HIS A 436 -0.63 4.01 1.51
N GLY A 437 -1.41 5.06 1.20
CA GLY A 437 -1.86 5.41 -0.16
C GLY A 437 -1.19 6.67 -0.72
N ASP A 438 0.05 6.97 -0.32
CA ASP A 438 0.76 8.18 -0.77
C ASP A 438 1.18 8.13 -2.25
N CYS A 439 1.22 6.95 -2.89
CA CYS A 439 1.41 6.83 -4.35
C CYS A 439 0.26 7.44 -5.16
N LEU A 440 -0.93 7.57 -4.56
CA LEU A 440 -2.13 8.03 -5.27
C LEU A 440 -2.26 9.57 -5.28
N LEU A 441 -1.23 10.31 -4.87
CA LEU A 441 -1.30 11.75 -4.64
C LEU A 441 -1.10 12.57 -5.92
N ASP A 442 -0.40 12.03 -6.89
CA ASP A 442 -0.14 12.69 -8.16
C ASP A 442 -1.29 12.49 -9.14
N ALA A 443 -1.50 13.54 -9.95
CA ALA A 443 -2.54 13.51 -10.96
C ALA A 443 -1.95 12.94 -12.26
N PRO A 444 -2.66 12.02 -12.93
CA PRO A 444 -2.19 11.41 -14.17
C PRO A 444 -1.98 12.46 -15.26
N SER A 445 -0.89 12.29 -16.00
CA SER A 445 -0.56 13.17 -17.15
C SER A 445 -1.34 12.81 -18.43
N LYS A 446 -1.89 11.59 -18.49
CA LYS A 446 -2.69 11.06 -19.60
C LYS A 446 -3.78 10.16 -19.03
N SER A 447 -4.99 10.23 -19.60
CA SER A 447 -6.12 9.38 -19.20
C SER A 447 -7.02 9.06 -20.38
N ILE A 448 -7.71 7.92 -20.28
CA ILE A 448 -8.81 7.54 -21.16
C ILE A 448 -10.10 8.09 -20.57
N GLU A 449 -10.87 8.82 -21.37
CA GLU A 449 -12.15 9.37 -20.92
C GLU A 449 -13.20 8.27 -20.73
N LEU A 450 -13.84 8.27 -19.56
CA LEU A 450 -14.90 7.33 -19.25
C LEU A 450 -16.24 7.80 -19.85
N PRO A 451 -17.08 6.89 -20.36
CA PRO A 451 -18.40 7.23 -20.87
C PRO A 451 -19.27 7.92 -19.82
N ASN A 452 -19.82 9.09 -20.17
CA ASN A 452 -20.67 9.88 -19.26
C ASN A 452 -22.16 9.53 -19.36
N GLY A 453 -22.56 8.72 -20.35
CA GLY A 453 -23.96 8.31 -20.57
C GLY A 453 -24.49 7.30 -19.54
N LEU A 454 -25.78 7.01 -19.65
CA LEU A 454 -26.43 5.93 -18.89
C LEU A 454 -26.21 4.60 -19.63
N PRO A 455 -25.68 3.55 -18.99
CA PRO A 455 -25.30 2.32 -19.68
C PRO A 455 -26.43 1.71 -20.54
N GLY A 456 -27.67 1.68 -20.02
CA GLY A 456 -28.84 1.10 -20.71
C GLY A 456 -29.32 1.86 -21.95
N THR A 457 -28.76 3.05 -22.23
CA THR A 457 -29.03 3.78 -23.49
C THR A 457 -28.11 3.33 -24.63
N SER A 458 -27.06 2.59 -24.32
CA SER A 458 -26.15 2.01 -25.31
C SER A 458 -26.75 0.74 -25.93
N ALA A 459 -26.54 0.53 -27.22
CA ALA A 459 -26.91 -0.73 -27.90
C ALA A 459 -26.23 -1.96 -27.26
N LEU A 460 -25.07 -1.77 -26.62
CA LEU A 460 -24.36 -2.81 -25.88
C LEU A 460 -25.15 -3.36 -24.69
N TYR A 461 -26.07 -2.58 -24.12
CA TYR A 461 -26.86 -2.95 -22.96
C TYR A 461 -28.36 -2.84 -23.24
N ASP A 462 -28.80 -3.23 -24.44
CA ASP A 462 -30.23 -3.42 -24.69
C ASP A 462 -30.81 -4.59 -23.87
N LEU A 463 -32.13 -4.78 -23.94
CA LEU A 463 -32.86 -5.74 -23.13
C LEU A 463 -32.31 -7.18 -23.27
N ASP A 464 -32.06 -7.62 -24.51
CA ASP A 464 -31.56 -8.97 -24.77
C ASP A 464 -30.07 -9.10 -24.48
N SER A 465 -29.29 -8.05 -24.70
CA SER A 465 -27.85 -8.03 -24.47
C SER A 465 -27.50 -8.15 -22.99
N GLN A 466 -28.23 -7.46 -22.11
CA GLN A 466 -28.06 -7.60 -20.66
C GLN A 466 -28.32 -9.05 -20.19
N CYS A 467 -29.35 -9.71 -20.74
CA CYS A 467 -29.60 -11.12 -20.47
C CYS A 467 -28.46 -12.01 -20.98
N ARG A 468 -27.96 -11.76 -22.21
CA ARG A 468 -26.88 -12.54 -22.81
C ARG A 468 -25.57 -12.47 -22.03
N GLN A 469 -25.24 -11.29 -21.52
CA GLN A 469 -24.03 -11.05 -20.72
C GLN A 469 -24.06 -11.78 -19.38
N VAL A 470 -25.21 -11.78 -18.70
CA VAL A 470 -25.35 -12.36 -17.35
C VAL A 470 -25.54 -13.88 -17.37
N PHE A 471 -26.31 -14.41 -18.33
CA PHE A 471 -26.75 -15.81 -18.34
C PHE A 471 -26.18 -16.66 -19.48
N GLY A 472 -25.78 -16.07 -20.61
CA GLY A 472 -25.30 -16.80 -21.78
C GLY A 472 -25.98 -16.38 -23.08
N LYS A 473 -25.37 -16.69 -24.23
CA LYS A 473 -25.79 -16.19 -25.56
C LYS A 473 -27.21 -16.64 -25.97
N GLU A 474 -27.73 -17.70 -25.37
CA GLU A 474 -29.05 -18.31 -25.59
C GLU A 474 -30.20 -17.62 -24.83
N PHE A 475 -29.88 -16.72 -23.90
CA PHE A 475 -30.86 -16.01 -23.10
C PHE A 475 -31.34 -14.73 -23.79
N SER A 476 -32.61 -14.41 -23.58
CA SER A 476 -33.28 -13.21 -24.06
C SER A 476 -34.20 -12.66 -22.98
N HIS A 477 -34.70 -11.44 -23.17
CA HIS A 477 -35.64 -10.80 -22.26
C HIS A 477 -36.91 -11.63 -22.05
N CYS A 478 -37.36 -11.73 -20.79
CA CYS A 478 -38.60 -12.37 -20.38
C CYS A 478 -39.82 -11.44 -20.59
N PRO A 479 -40.76 -11.73 -21.50
CA PRO A 479 -41.98 -10.94 -21.66
C PRO A 479 -42.96 -11.19 -20.49
N ASN A 480 -43.67 -10.15 -20.05
CA ASN A 480 -44.70 -10.14 -18.99
C ASN A 480 -44.20 -9.96 -17.54
N THR A 481 -43.09 -9.28 -17.33
CA THR A 481 -42.77 -8.72 -16.00
C THR A 481 -43.75 -7.59 -15.66
N LEU A 482 -44.27 -7.58 -14.43
CA LEU A 482 -45.10 -6.47 -13.94
C LEU A 482 -44.29 -5.17 -14.01
N GLU A 483 -44.90 -4.06 -14.43
CA GLU A 483 -44.22 -2.75 -14.63
C GLU A 483 -43.38 -2.30 -13.42
N LYS A 484 -43.83 -2.64 -12.19
CA LYS A 484 -43.12 -2.40 -10.92
C LYS A 484 -41.85 -3.24 -10.72
N ASP A 485 -41.77 -4.38 -11.39
CA ASP A 485 -40.69 -5.36 -11.26
C ASP A 485 -39.73 -5.29 -12.46
N VAL A 486 -40.08 -4.53 -13.51
CA VAL A 486 -39.27 -4.40 -14.73
C VAL A 486 -37.89 -3.87 -14.40
N CYS A 487 -37.72 -2.79 -13.64
CA CYS A 487 -36.39 -2.23 -13.39
C CYS A 487 -35.65 -2.83 -12.19
N SER A 488 -36.36 -3.49 -11.27
CA SER A 488 -35.80 -3.95 -10.00
C SER A 488 -35.09 -5.30 -10.10
N GLN A 489 -35.45 -6.13 -11.09
CA GLN A 489 -34.90 -7.47 -11.28
C GLN A 489 -34.78 -7.83 -12.76
N LEU A 490 -33.60 -8.32 -13.14
CA LEU A 490 -33.32 -8.87 -14.47
C LEU A 490 -33.95 -10.27 -14.60
N TRP A 491 -34.95 -10.39 -15.47
CA TRP A 491 -35.63 -11.64 -15.79
C TRP A 491 -35.35 -12.03 -17.24
N CYS A 492 -34.77 -13.21 -17.42
CA CYS A 492 -34.32 -13.71 -18.72
C CYS A 492 -34.89 -15.10 -18.99
N ARG A 493 -35.11 -15.43 -20.27
CA ARG A 493 -35.61 -16.75 -20.69
C ARG A 493 -34.75 -17.33 -21.80
N ILE A 494 -34.71 -18.66 -21.87
CA ILE A 494 -34.15 -19.37 -23.01
C ILE A 494 -35.21 -19.38 -24.10
N GLN A 495 -34.87 -19.07 -25.35
CA GLN A 495 -35.86 -18.92 -26.43
C GLN A 495 -36.74 -20.17 -26.64
N GLU A 496 -36.24 -21.36 -26.31
CA GLU A 496 -36.93 -22.65 -26.45
C GLU A 496 -37.79 -23.06 -25.25
N LYS A 497 -37.67 -22.37 -24.10
CA LYS A 497 -38.41 -22.68 -22.86
C LYS A 497 -39.15 -21.43 -22.38
N ASN A 498 -40.46 -21.54 -22.15
CA ASN A 498 -41.27 -20.43 -21.61
C ASN A 498 -41.04 -20.19 -20.09
N GLU A 499 -39.89 -20.58 -19.57
CA GLU A 499 -39.53 -20.41 -18.16
C GLU A 499 -38.58 -19.22 -18.03
N CYS A 500 -38.90 -18.30 -17.11
CA CYS A 500 -38.07 -17.13 -16.85
C CYS A 500 -37.19 -17.38 -15.62
N HIS A 501 -35.90 -17.17 -15.82
CA HIS A 501 -34.84 -17.32 -14.85
C HIS A 501 -34.36 -15.96 -14.36
N THR A 502 -33.88 -15.93 -13.12
CA THR A 502 -33.19 -14.79 -12.53
C THR A 502 -32.12 -15.32 -11.58
N LYS A 503 -31.08 -14.52 -11.28
CA LYS A 503 -30.09 -14.87 -10.25
C LYS A 503 -30.57 -14.38 -8.89
N ASN A 504 -30.23 -15.12 -7.83
CA ASN A 504 -30.50 -14.69 -6.45
C ASN A 504 -29.70 -13.42 -6.14
N GLY A 505 -30.39 -12.36 -5.70
CA GLY A 505 -29.82 -11.02 -5.55
C GLY A 505 -30.51 -10.04 -6.49
N SER A 506 -30.76 -8.81 -6.03
CA SER A 506 -31.38 -7.77 -6.85
C SER A 506 -30.41 -7.32 -7.93
N LEU A 507 -30.54 -7.90 -9.13
CA LEU A 507 -29.84 -7.43 -10.32
C LEU A 507 -30.78 -6.49 -11.09
N PRO A 508 -30.80 -5.18 -10.80
CA PRO A 508 -31.64 -4.26 -11.54
C PRO A 508 -31.15 -4.15 -12.98
N TRP A 509 -32.06 -3.77 -13.87
CA TRP A 509 -31.68 -3.39 -15.23
C TRP A 509 -30.77 -2.16 -15.19
N ALA A 510 -29.90 -2.05 -16.18
CA ALA A 510 -29.02 -0.91 -16.34
C ALA A 510 -29.80 0.41 -16.33
N ASP A 511 -29.29 1.42 -15.62
CA ASP A 511 -29.90 2.75 -15.66
C ASP A 511 -29.91 3.26 -17.12
N GLY A 512 -31.04 3.84 -17.54
CA GLY A 512 -31.33 4.23 -18.93
C GLY A 512 -32.02 3.16 -19.78
N THR A 513 -32.19 1.93 -19.29
CA THR A 513 -32.92 0.88 -20.02
C THR A 513 -34.40 1.27 -20.18
N PRO A 514 -34.98 1.18 -21.38
CA PRO A 514 -36.41 1.44 -21.58
C PRO A 514 -37.28 0.44 -20.80
N CYS A 515 -38.23 0.94 -20.00
CA CYS A 515 -39.12 0.09 -19.19
C CYS A 515 -40.62 0.28 -19.51
N GLY A 516 -40.95 1.24 -20.37
CA GLY A 516 -42.32 1.53 -20.82
C GLY A 516 -42.35 2.73 -21.76
N ASP A 517 -43.55 3.13 -22.19
CA ASP A 517 -43.73 4.29 -23.07
C ASP A 517 -43.25 5.58 -22.39
N ASN A 518 -42.22 6.24 -22.92
CA ASN A 518 -41.56 7.43 -22.33
C ASN A 518 -41.05 7.21 -20.89
N HIS A 519 -40.70 5.98 -20.52
CA HIS A 519 -40.12 5.66 -19.21
C HIS A 519 -38.81 4.87 -19.35
N MET A 520 -37.87 5.13 -18.45
CA MET A 520 -36.56 4.48 -18.36
C MET A 520 -36.26 4.05 -16.93
N CYS A 521 -35.42 3.03 -16.78
CA CYS A 521 -34.94 2.60 -15.48
C CYS A 521 -33.95 3.61 -14.89
N SER A 522 -34.14 3.98 -13.63
CA SER A 522 -33.19 4.75 -12.83
C SER A 522 -33.26 4.26 -11.39
N ASP A 523 -32.13 3.85 -10.84
CA ASP A 523 -32.02 3.34 -9.46
C ASP A 523 -32.98 2.17 -9.17
N GLY A 524 -33.17 1.30 -10.18
CA GLY A 524 -34.04 0.11 -10.07
C GLY A 524 -35.53 0.42 -10.15
N VAL A 525 -35.92 1.66 -10.45
CA VAL A 525 -37.32 2.10 -10.58
C VAL A 525 -37.59 2.59 -12.01
N CYS A 526 -38.76 2.25 -12.55
CA CYS A 526 -39.21 2.78 -13.84
C CYS A 526 -39.75 4.21 -13.66
N VAL A 527 -39.07 5.19 -14.24
CA VAL A 527 -39.35 6.62 -14.08
C VAL A 527 -39.46 7.30 -15.45
N LYS A 528 -40.14 8.44 -15.52
CA LYS A 528 -40.30 9.15 -16.80
C LYS A 528 -38.95 9.60 -17.36
N GLU A 529 -38.78 9.43 -18.66
CA GLU A 529 -37.55 9.73 -19.38
C GLU A 529 -37.07 11.16 -19.13
N ASP A 530 -37.96 12.15 -19.16
CA ASP A 530 -37.65 13.57 -18.94
C ASP A 530 -36.98 13.87 -17.59
N ILE A 531 -37.26 13.07 -16.56
CA ILE A 531 -36.64 13.19 -15.23
C ILE A 531 -35.23 12.59 -15.24
N VAL A 532 -35.02 11.51 -15.99
CA VAL A 532 -33.77 10.74 -16.05
C VAL A 532 -32.71 11.46 -16.87
N VAL A 533 -33.06 11.94 -18.07
CA VAL A 533 -32.12 12.62 -18.97
C VAL A 533 -31.84 14.08 -18.56
N ARG A 534 -32.57 14.63 -17.59
CA ARG A 534 -32.36 16.01 -17.14
C ARG A 534 -30.99 16.15 -16.47
N PRO A 535 -30.11 17.04 -16.97
CA PRO A 535 -28.82 17.29 -16.33
C PRO A 535 -29.03 17.83 -14.92
N LYS A 536 -28.46 17.15 -13.92
CA LYS A 536 -28.44 17.63 -12.54
C LYS A 536 -27.21 18.52 -12.34
N VAL A 537 -27.38 19.67 -11.70
CA VAL A 537 -26.27 20.60 -11.43
C VAL A 537 -25.37 19.99 -10.34
N PRO A 538 -24.06 19.85 -10.58
CA PRO A 538 -23.10 19.41 -9.57
C PRO A 538 -23.10 20.38 -8.37
N VAL A 539 -23.13 19.85 -7.16
CA VAL A 539 -22.99 20.61 -5.91
C VAL A 539 -21.73 20.13 -5.21
N ASP A 540 -20.71 21.00 -5.17
CA ASP A 540 -19.47 20.72 -4.45
C ASP A 540 -19.70 20.76 -2.93
N GLY A 541 -19.03 19.87 -2.21
CA GLY A 541 -19.14 19.83 -0.76
C GLY A 541 -18.33 20.91 -0.06
N SER A 542 -18.76 21.28 1.14
CA SER A 542 -18.00 22.14 2.04
C SER A 542 -17.99 21.60 3.48
N TRP A 543 -16.92 21.93 4.20
CA TRP A 543 -16.67 21.42 5.54
C TRP A 543 -17.70 21.98 6.53
N GLY A 544 -18.30 21.09 7.31
CA GLY A 544 -19.08 21.47 8.47
C GLY A 544 -18.23 22.02 9.61
N SER A 545 -18.90 22.38 10.71
CA SER A 545 -18.25 22.84 11.94
C SER A 545 -17.43 21.72 12.59
N TRP A 546 -16.37 22.10 13.32
CA TRP A 546 -15.61 21.16 14.14
C TRP A 546 -16.46 20.57 15.25
N GLY A 547 -16.41 19.25 15.40
CA GLY A 547 -17.00 18.54 16.52
C GLY A 547 -16.29 18.82 17.84
N PRO A 548 -16.85 18.39 18.98
CA PRO A 548 -16.19 18.50 20.27
C PRO A 548 -14.88 17.69 20.28
N TRP A 549 -13.96 18.08 21.16
CA TRP A 549 -12.78 17.27 21.45
C TRP A 549 -13.20 15.94 22.07
N GLY A 550 -12.68 14.84 21.52
CA GLY A 550 -12.83 13.51 22.07
C GLY A 550 -12.00 13.30 23.35
N GLU A 551 -12.12 12.10 23.89
CA GLU A 551 -11.38 11.67 25.08
C GLU A 551 -9.86 11.67 24.84
N CYS A 552 -9.11 11.91 25.91
CA CYS A 552 -7.66 11.85 25.86
C CYS A 552 -7.20 10.38 25.81
N SER A 553 -6.30 10.05 24.87
CA SER A 553 -5.79 8.69 24.70
C SER A 553 -5.01 8.15 25.91
N ARG A 554 -4.51 9.03 26.79
CA ARG A 554 -3.74 8.68 27.99
C ARG A 554 -4.16 9.54 29.16
N THR A 555 -4.03 9.02 30.37
CA THR A 555 -4.37 9.73 31.63
C THR A 555 -3.20 10.54 32.20
N CYS A 556 -1.97 10.29 31.74
CA CYS A 556 -0.75 10.98 32.12
C CYS A 556 0.34 10.79 31.04
N GLY A 557 1.44 11.53 31.17
CA GLY A 557 2.66 11.40 30.37
C GLY A 557 2.51 11.81 28.92
N GLY A 558 1.49 12.64 28.61
CA GLY A 558 1.19 13.11 27.25
C GLY A 558 0.34 12.13 26.44
N GLY A 559 -0.97 12.35 26.45
CA GLY A 559 -1.90 11.75 25.50
C GLY A 559 -2.25 12.68 24.34
N VAL A 560 -3.10 12.20 23.45
CA VAL A 560 -3.62 12.94 22.30
C VAL A 560 -5.14 12.82 22.29
N ARG A 561 -5.81 13.93 21.99
CA ARG A 561 -7.26 13.97 21.73
C ARG A 561 -7.52 14.59 20.36
N PHE A 562 -8.64 14.21 19.76
CA PHE A 562 -9.00 14.60 18.40
C PHE A 562 -10.33 15.33 18.35
N SER A 563 -10.46 16.24 17.39
CA SER A 563 -11.74 16.82 16.95
C SER A 563 -11.86 16.59 15.45
N TYR A 564 -13.03 16.16 15.00
CA TYR A 564 -13.30 15.82 13.59
C TYR A 564 -14.37 16.74 13.03
N ARG A 565 -14.40 16.90 11.70
CA ARG A 565 -15.49 17.53 10.97
C ARG A 565 -15.80 16.74 9.71
N ASP A 566 -17.05 16.80 9.27
CA ASP A 566 -17.53 16.09 8.09
C ASP A 566 -17.76 17.05 6.91
N CYS A 567 -17.72 16.51 5.69
CA CYS A 567 -18.02 17.25 4.47
C CYS A 567 -19.53 17.29 4.24
N ASN A 568 -20.23 18.16 4.97
CA ASN A 568 -21.70 18.13 5.03
C ASN A 568 -22.38 19.51 4.98
N ASP A 569 -21.65 20.60 4.76
CA ASP A 569 -22.21 21.96 4.72
C ASP A 569 -21.83 22.71 3.42
N PRO A 570 -22.36 22.30 2.25
CA PRO A 570 -23.30 21.20 2.03
C PRO A 570 -22.61 19.85 1.74
N VAL A 571 -23.37 18.75 1.73
CA VAL A 571 -22.91 17.43 1.27
C VAL A 571 -22.74 17.46 -0.27
N PRO A 572 -21.66 16.89 -0.85
CA PRO A 572 -21.50 16.79 -2.30
C PRO A 572 -22.67 16.05 -2.96
N GLN A 573 -23.18 16.58 -4.08
CA GLN A 573 -24.27 15.97 -4.85
C GLN A 573 -24.00 16.04 -6.36
N ASN A 574 -24.65 15.15 -7.12
CA ASN A 574 -24.66 15.15 -8.58
C ASN A 574 -23.25 15.19 -9.21
N GLY A 575 -22.29 14.46 -8.62
CA GLY A 575 -20.91 14.42 -9.10
C GLY A 575 -20.05 15.63 -8.72
N GLY A 576 -20.52 16.48 -7.79
CA GLY A 576 -19.71 17.55 -7.20
C GLY A 576 -18.51 17.03 -6.41
N LYS A 577 -17.53 17.90 -6.20
CA LYS A 577 -16.24 17.58 -5.57
C LYS A 577 -16.40 17.34 -4.07
N TYR A 578 -15.66 16.36 -3.55
CA TYR A 578 -15.53 16.17 -2.11
C TYR A 578 -14.66 17.27 -1.48
N CYS A 579 -14.81 17.51 -0.18
CA CYS A 579 -14.09 18.54 0.54
C CYS A 579 -12.59 18.28 0.58
N LYS A 580 -11.78 19.32 0.37
CA LYS A 580 -10.33 19.29 0.56
C LYS A 580 -9.93 20.08 1.80
N GLY A 581 -8.88 19.67 2.49
CA GLY A 581 -8.37 20.35 3.68
C GLY A 581 -8.45 19.50 4.95
N GLN A 582 -8.08 20.10 6.08
CA GLN A 582 -7.95 19.39 7.34
C GLN A 582 -9.29 18.80 7.80
N ARG A 583 -9.35 17.50 8.04
CA ARG A 583 -10.57 16.77 8.47
C ARG A 583 -10.54 16.39 9.95
N ALA A 584 -9.33 16.33 10.53
CA ALA A 584 -9.12 16.11 11.95
C ALA A 584 -8.10 17.11 12.52
N MET A 585 -8.41 17.66 13.69
CA MET A 585 -7.47 18.38 14.53
C MET A 585 -7.09 17.50 15.71
N TYR A 586 -5.86 17.65 16.19
CA TYR A 586 -5.35 16.89 17.32
C TYR A 586 -4.49 17.79 18.20
N GLU A 587 -4.51 17.52 19.51
CA GLU A 587 -3.69 18.25 20.47
C GLU A 587 -3.26 17.36 21.64
N SER A 588 -2.20 17.79 22.33
CA SER A 588 -1.73 17.13 23.54
C SER A 588 -2.71 17.32 24.70
N CYS A 589 -2.89 16.27 25.49
CA CYS A 589 -3.69 16.29 26.72
C CYS A 589 -2.99 15.48 27.81
N ASN A 590 -3.35 15.70 29.07
CA ASN A 590 -2.79 14.98 30.22
C ASN A 590 -1.24 14.94 30.24
N ILE A 591 -0.62 16.11 30.11
CA ILE A 591 0.83 16.30 29.97
C ILE A 591 1.62 16.14 31.29
N GLN A 592 0.94 16.00 32.42
CA GLN A 592 1.57 15.70 33.70
C GLN A 592 2.32 14.37 33.64
N GLU A 593 3.52 14.29 34.23
CA GLU A 593 4.28 13.03 34.27
C GLU A 593 3.47 11.90 34.92
N CYS A 594 3.63 10.69 34.40
CA CYS A 594 3.04 9.52 35.03
C CYS A 594 3.74 9.19 36.35
N PRO A 595 3.05 8.53 37.31
CA PRO A 595 3.71 7.96 38.47
C PRO A 595 4.85 7.03 38.05
N VAL A 596 5.87 6.89 38.90
CA VAL A 596 7.01 6.01 38.61
C VAL A 596 6.50 4.57 38.58
N HIS A 597 6.32 4.03 37.38
CA HIS A 597 5.96 2.63 37.13
C HIS A 597 7.19 1.84 36.68
N GLU A 598 7.20 0.53 36.94
CA GLU A 598 8.28 -0.36 36.50
C GLU A 598 8.26 -0.63 34.98
N LEU A 599 7.18 -0.22 34.30
CA LEU A 599 6.90 -0.52 32.90
C LEU A 599 6.64 0.77 32.13
N SER A 600 7.08 0.79 30.88
CA SER A 600 6.70 1.80 29.90
C SER A 600 5.29 1.55 29.38
N PHE A 601 4.63 2.60 28.90
CA PHE A 601 3.28 2.50 28.35
C PHE A 601 3.18 1.53 27.14
N ARG A 602 4.28 1.32 26.40
CA ARG A 602 4.31 0.33 25.32
C ARG A 602 4.48 -1.10 25.83
N GLU A 603 5.22 -1.29 26.93
CA GLU A 603 5.31 -2.58 27.61
C GLU A 603 3.94 -3.00 28.14
N GLU A 604 3.17 -2.09 28.76
CA GLU A 604 1.80 -2.36 29.22
C GLU A 604 0.90 -2.86 28.07
N GLN A 605 1.02 -2.25 26.88
CA GLN A 605 0.28 -2.67 25.68
C GLN A 605 0.67 -4.07 25.21
N CYS A 606 1.97 -4.43 25.21
CA CYS A 606 2.40 -5.80 24.89
C CYS A 606 1.94 -6.80 25.96
N MET A 607 2.04 -6.44 27.24
CA MET A 607 1.68 -7.30 28.37
C MET A 607 0.19 -7.67 28.40
N LYS A 608 -0.68 -6.87 27.78
CA LYS A 608 -2.09 -7.22 27.56
C LYS A 608 -2.25 -8.57 26.84
N TYR A 609 -1.25 -8.99 26.07
CA TYR A 609 -1.23 -10.25 25.34
C TYR A 609 -0.50 -11.39 26.06
N ASN A 610 -0.11 -11.19 27.33
CA ASN A 610 0.42 -12.25 28.21
C ASN A 610 -0.71 -13.12 28.77
N SER A 611 -1.57 -13.64 27.91
CA SER A 611 -2.73 -14.47 28.27
C SER A 611 -2.67 -15.86 27.60
N TYR A 612 -3.45 -16.81 28.14
CA TYR A 612 -3.37 -18.27 27.94
C TYR A 612 -3.41 -18.81 26.50
N ASN A 613 -3.66 -17.97 25.50
CA ASN A 613 -3.69 -18.36 24.07
C ASN A 613 -2.30 -18.33 23.40
N TYR A 614 -1.24 -17.95 24.13
CA TYR A 614 0.14 -17.93 23.64
C TYR A 614 1.07 -18.66 24.61
N THR A 615 0.98 -20.00 24.56
CA THR A 615 1.94 -20.89 25.23
C THR A 615 2.97 -21.37 24.23
N ASP A 616 4.18 -21.70 24.70
CA ASP A 616 5.13 -22.46 23.89
C ASP A 616 4.64 -23.91 23.68
N GLU A 617 5.40 -24.70 22.89
CA GLU A 617 5.14 -26.13 22.65
C GLU A 617 5.10 -26.97 23.96
N GLU A 618 5.54 -26.39 25.08
CA GLU A 618 5.65 -27.00 26.41
C GLU A 618 4.55 -26.50 27.38
N GLY A 619 3.66 -25.60 26.94
CA GLY A 619 2.55 -25.06 27.73
C GLY A 619 2.88 -23.87 28.65
N THR A 620 4.08 -23.29 28.53
CA THR A 620 4.54 -22.14 29.34
C THR A 620 4.06 -20.82 28.73
N LEU A 621 3.50 -19.93 29.56
CA LEU A 621 3.04 -18.60 29.14
C LEU A 621 4.19 -17.73 28.63
N LEU A 622 4.07 -17.23 27.40
CA LEU A 622 5.02 -16.29 26.82
C LEU A 622 4.86 -14.89 27.42
N GLN A 623 5.99 -14.27 27.79
CA GLN A 623 6.03 -12.87 28.23
C GLN A 623 6.41 -11.97 27.04
N TRP A 624 5.47 -11.14 26.58
CA TRP A 624 5.67 -10.24 25.46
C TRP A 624 6.25 -8.89 25.90
N ILE A 625 7.35 -8.48 25.28
CA ILE A 625 8.01 -7.19 25.47
C ILE A 625 8.08 -6.41 24.14
N PRO A 626 8.16 -5.07 24.14
CA PRO A 626 8.25 -4.30 22.91
C PRO A 626 9.51 -4.62 22.10
N LYS A 627 9.37 -4.68 20.77
CA LYS A 627 10.49 -4.83 19.85
C LYS A 627 10.69 -3.55 19.05
N TYR A 628 11.88 -2.96 19.13
CA TYR A 628 12.25 -1.78 18.33
C TYR A 628 13.35 -2.12 17.31
N SER A 629 14.30 -2.98 17.70
CA SER A 629 15.38 -3.45 16.84
C SER A 629 14.83 -4.24 15.64
N GLY A 630 15.25 -3.88 14.42
CA GLY A 630 14.79 -4.50 13.17
C GLY A 630 13.42 -4.03 12.66
N VAL A 631 12.71 -3.15 13.38
CA VAL A 631 11.43 -2.58 12.92
C VAL A 631 11.69 -1.34 12.05
N SER A 632 11.10 -1.32 10.84
CA SER A 632 11.24 -0.17 9.91
C SER A 632 10.70 1.12 10.57
N TYR A 633 11.18 2.29 10.14
CA TYR A 633 10.69 3.57 10.71
C TYR A 633 9.19 3.78 10.49
N ARG A 634 8.65 3.30 9.36
CA ARG A 634 7.21 3.38 9.04
C ARG A 634 6.36 2.51 9.96
N ASP A 635 6.91 1.39 10.43
CA ASP A 635 6.21 0.44 11.31
C ASP A 635 6.40 0.74 12.80
N ARG A 636 7.09 1.82 13.18
CA ARG A 636 7.42 2.15 14.59
C ARG A 636 6.20 2.37 15.47
N CYS A 637 5.06 2.70 14.89
CA CYS A 637 3.81 2.86 15.61
C CYS A 637 2.88 1.66 15.51
N LYS A 638 3.31 0.53 14.92
CA LYS A 638 2.63 -0.77 15.08
C LYS A 638 3.00 -1.38 16.44
N LEU A 639 2.10 -2.15 17.05
CA LEU A 639 2.41 -2.86 18.29
C LEU A 639 3.16 -4.17 17.98
N VAL A 640 4.46 -4.03 17.72
CA VAL A 640 5.39 -5.16 17.52
C VAL A 640 5.96 -5.60 18.86
N CYS A 641 5.70 -6.84 19.25
CA CYS A 641 6.18 -7.42 20.50
C CYS A 641 7.01 -8.68 20.23
N GLN A 642 8.02 -8.93 21.05
CA GLN A 642 8.89 -10.10 21.02
C GLN A 642 8.72 -10.90 22.30
N ALA A 643 8.77 -12.22 22.20
CA ALA A 643 8.78 -13.09 23.37
C ALA A 643 10.10 -12.91 24.14
N ARG A 644 10.01 -12.71 25.45
CA ARG A 644 11.17 -12.56 26.34
C ARG A 644 12.06 -13.81 26.23
N ASP A 645 13.36 -13.58 26.10
CA ASP A 645 14.41 -14.62 25.99
C ASP A 645 14.28 -15.56 24.76
N ARG A 646 13.42 -15.22 23.78
CA ARG A 646 13.24 -15.96 22.52
C ARG A 646 13.34 -15.02 21.31
N ASN A 647 13.55 -15.57 20.12
CA ASN A 647 13.64 -14.79 18.87
C ASN A 647 12.30 -14.58 18.15
N GLU A 648 11.22 -15.14 18.70
CA GLU A 648 9.86 -15.04 18.16
C GLU A 648 9.28 -13.64 18.37
N PHE A 649 8.67 -13.07 17.33
CA PHE A 649 8.00 -11.77 17.41
C PHE A 649 6.66 -11.78 16.67
N LYS A 650 5.76 -10.89 17.07
CA LYS A 650 4.42 -10.76 16.50
C LYS A 650 3.98 -9.30 16.45
N VAL A 651 3.18 -8.96 15.44
CA VAL A 651 2.47 -7.68 15.37
C VAL A 651 1.06 -7.88 15.92
N PHE A 652 0.76 -7.31 17.08
CA PHE A 652 -0.53 -7.49 17.75
C PHE A 652 -1.58 -6.46 17.36
N GLN A 653 -1.16 -5.25 17.01
CA GLN A 653 -2.04 -4.16 16.58
C GLN A 653 -1.37 -3.35 15.46
N SER A 654 -2.17 -2.89 14.51
CA SER A 654 -1.74 -2.00 13.41
C SER A 654 -1.34 -0.60 13.89
N LYS A 655 -1.80 -0.20 15.08
CA LYS A 655 -1.37 1.02 15.77
C LYS A 655 -1.28 0.80 17.27
N VAL A 656 -0.26 1.39 17.89
CA VAL A 656 -0.21 1.59 19.34
C VAL A 656 -1.17 2.71 19.74
N VAL A 657 -1.54 2.77 21.01
CA VAL A 657 -2.37 3.87 21.54
C VAL A 657 -1.67 5.22 21.34
N ASP A 658 -2.41 6.22 20.88
CA ASP A 658 -1.84 7.53 20.59
C ASP A 658 -1.19 8.17 21.83
N GLY A 659 -0.08 8.88 21.64
CA GLY A 659 0.79 9.38 22.71
C GLY A 659 1.84 8.38 23.17
N THR A 660 1.85 7.13 22.69
CA THR A 660 2.94 6.17 22.95
C THR A 660 4.24 6.62 22.26
N LEU A 661 5.39 6.51 22.93
CA LEU A 661 6.67 6.84 22.31
C LEU A 661 7.01 5.91 21.13
N CYS A 662 7.51 6.50 20.05
CA CYS A 662 7.95 5.80 18.85
C CYS A 662 9.20 4.95 19.08
N GLU A 663 10.14 5.50 19.84
CA GLU A 663 11.38 4.83 20.25
C GLU A 663 11.68 5.19 21.70
N PRO A 664 12.38 4.31 22.44
CA PRO A 664 12.71 4.56 23.85
C PRO A 664 13.65 5.73 24.08
N ASP A 665 14.37 6.19 23.05
CA ASP A 665 15.36 7.27 23.10
C ASP A 665 14.91 8.56 22.39
N SER A 666 13.64 8.62 21.98
CA SER A 666 13.08 9.70 21.19
C SER A 666 11.88 10.33 21.90
N LEU A 667 11.72 11.64 21.76
CA LEU A 667 10.54 12.36 22.22
C LEU A 667 9.39 12.31 21.19
N LYS A 668 9.57 11.56 20.09
CA LYS A 668 8.51 11.37 19.11
C LYS A 668 7.45 10.42 19.66
N VAL A 669 6.18 10.80 19.49
CA VAL A 669 5.02 10.02 19.91
C VAL A 669 4.22 9.58 18.70
N CYS A 670 3.56 8.43 18.83
CA CYS A 670 2.64 7.89 17.84
C CYS A 670 1.33 8.64 17.89
N VAL A 671 0.86 9.09 16.73
CA VAL A 671 -0.46 9.71 16.52
C VAL A 671 -1.03 9.12 15.24
N GLN A 672 -2.11 8.35 15.35
CA GLN A 672 -2.76 7.61 14.26
C GLN A 672 -1.76 6.79 13.42
N GLY A 673 -0.94 6.00 14.11
CA GLY A 673 0.03 5.10 13.45
C GLY A 673 1.28 5.80 12.89
N GLN A 674 1.49 7.10 13.13
CA GLN A 674 2.67 7.82 12.65
C GLN A 674 3.48 8.49 13.77
N CYS A 675 4.79 8.60 13.57
CA CYS A 675 5.68 9.30 14.49
C CYS A 675 5.64 10.82 14.31
N ILE A 676 5.05 11.52 15.28
CA ILE A 676 5.00 12.98 15.39
C ILE A 676 6.05 13.45 16.38
N SER A 677 6.67 14.59 16.12
CA SER A 677 7.61 15.19 17.08
C SER A 677 6.85 15.83 18.24
N ALA A 678 7.22 15.49 19.47
CA ALA A 678 6.81 16.19 20.68
C ALA A 678 8.04 16.71 21.42
N GLY A 679 7.82 17.73 22.26
CA GLY A 679 8.83 18.21 23.19
C GLY A 679 8.92 17.32 24.43
N CYS A 680 9.96 17.54 25.23
CA CYS A 680 10.12 16.88 26.53
C CYS A 680 9.06 17.28 27.55
N ASP A 681 8.23 18.27 27.22
CA ASP A 681 7.07 18.73 27.98
C ASP A 681 5.77 18.04 27.53
N HIS A 682 5.88 16.96 26.74
CA HIS A 682 4.76 16.16 26.21
C HIS A 682 3.81 16.92 25.26
N ILE A 683 4.22 18.11 24.81
CA ILE A 683 3.45 18.94 23.88
C ILE A 683 3.85 18.61 22.43
N LEU A 684 2.87 18.25 21.61
CA LEU A 684 3.04 17.97 20.19
C LEU A 684 3.54 19.23 19.46
N GLY A 685 4.58 19.06 18.63
CA GLY A 685 5.21 20.16 17.91
C GLY A 685 6.10 21.08 18.75
N SER A 686 6.17 20.88 20.08
CA SER A 686 7.11 21.62 20.95
C SER A 686 8.55 21.31 20.57
N SER A 687 9.39 22.35 20.56
CA SER A 687 10.82 22.25 20.25
C SER A 687 11.69 22.02 21.48
N LYS A 688 11.10 21.93 22.69
CA LYS A 688 11.84 21.71 23.93
C LYS A 688 12.44 20.30 23.97
N LYS A 689 13.72 20.22 24.36
CA LYS A 689 14.47 18.96 24.45
C LYS A 689 14.95 18.72 25.87
N MET A 690 15.20 17.46 26.19
CA MET A 690 15.96 17.12 27.39
C MET A 690 17.39 17.65 27.25
N ASP A 691 17.90 18.29 28.30
CA ASP A 691 19.30 18.66 28.37
C ASP A 691 20.19 17.43 28.68
N LYS A 692 21.51 17.65 28.73
CA LYS A 692 22.48 16.58 29.03
C LYS A 692 22.33 15.97 30.44
N CYS A 693 21.53 16.60 31.31
CA CYS A 693 21.25 16.19 32.67
C CYS A 693 19.91 15.46 32.81
N GLY A 694 19.11 15.37 31.74
CA GLY A 694 17.77 14.80 31.76
C GLY A 694 16.70 15.78 32.25
N VAL A 695 16.97 17.09 32.23
CA VAL A 695 16.01 18.13 32.60
C VAL A 695 15.39 18.72 31.33
N CYS A 696 14.06 18.76 31.25
CA CYS A 696 13.36 19.32 30.11
C CYS A 696 13.56 20.84 30.02
N GLY A 697 14.10 21.32 28.89
CA GLY A 697 14.42 22.75 28.71
C GLY A 697 15.54 23.24 29.63
N GLY A 698 16.33 22.34 30.22
CA GLY A 698 17.45 22.70 31.07
C GLY A 698 18.65 23.27 30.30
N ASP A 699 19.52 23.97 31.03
CA ASP A 699 20.76 24.56 30.51
C ASP A 699 21.98 23.63 30.67
N GLY A 700 21.79 22.43 31.22
CA GLY A 700 22.85 21.48 31.53
C GLY A 700 23.70 21.87 32.73
N SER A 701 23.23 22.74 33.63
CA SER A 701 23.99 23.17 34.81
C SER A 701 23.76 22.28 36.05
N SER A 702 22.72 21.44 36.08
CA SER A 702 22.33 20.62 37.25
C SER A 702 23.17 19.36 37.47
N CYS A 703 23.91 18.93 36.45
CA CYS A 703 24.73 17.72 36.47
C CYS A 703 26.20 18.00 36.12
N ARG A 704 27.05 16.99 36.35
CA ARG A 704 28.46 16.98 35.92
C ARG A 704 28.73 15.78 35.04
N LYS A 705 29.65 15.96 34.09
CA LYS A 705 30.07 14.92 33.15
C LYS A 705 31.11 14.01 33.80
N ILE A 706 30.90 12.69 33.70
CA ILE A 706 31.89 11.67 34.00
C ILE A 706 32.36 11.07 32.67
N THR A 707 33.67 11.02 32.47
CA THR A 707 34.26 10.40 31.29
C THR A 707 35.60 9.80 31.67
N ASP A 708 35.88 8.62 31.13
CA ASP A 708 37.17 7.95 31.27
C ASP A 708 37.38 6.95 30.14
N SER A 709 38.57 6.35 30.11
CA SER A 709 38.93 5.30 29.15
C SER A 709 39.53 4.09 29.87
N PHE A 710 39.32 2.91 29.29
CA PHE A 710 39.78 1.66 29.86
C PHE A 710 40.51 0.83 28.80
N ASN A 711 41.70 0.36 29.15
CA ASN A 711 42.67 -0.26 28.24
C ASN A 711 43.37 -1.51 28.79
N LYS A 712 42.86 -2.06 29.90
CA LYS A 712 43.41 -3.27 30.52
C LYS A 712 42.52 -4.45 30.18
N SER A 713 43.09 -5.59 29.84
CA SER A 713 42.34 -6.82 29.60
C SER A 713 42.96 -7.93 30.45
N LYS A 714 42.14 -8.58 31.26
CA LYS A 714 42.45 -9.86 31.91
C LYS A 714 41.45 -10.87 31.38
N TYR A 715 41.88 -12.10 31.13
CA TYR A 715 40.97 -13.19 30.76
C TYR A 715 39.78 -13.26 31.73
N GLY A 716 38.57 -13.36 31.18
CA GLY A 716 37.32 -13.28 31.93
C GLY A 716 36.76 -11.86 32.03
N TYR A 717 35.94 -11.62 33.05
CA TYR A 717 35.27 -10.33 33.28
C TYR A 717 36.17 -9.37 34.07
N THR A 718 36.28 -8.14 33.58
CA THR A 718 36.95 -7.05 34.28
C THR A 718 36.02 -5.85 34.43
N ASP A 719 35.80 -5.39 35.66
CA ASP A 719 34.98 -4.21 35.96
C ASP A 719 35.60 -2.94 35.39
N ILE A 720 34.83 -2.21 34.57
CA ILE A 720 35.24 -0.95 33.95
C ILE A 720 34.76 0.21 34.81
N VAL A 721 33.45 0.26 35.07
CA VAL A 721 32.79 1.37 35.78
C VAL A 721 31.43 0.94 36.32
N SER A 722 31.09 1.38 37.54
CA SER A 722 29.72 1.32 38.05
C SER A 722 29.04 2.67 37.81
N ILE A 723 27.93 2.64 37.09
CA ILE A 723 27.09 3.79 36.78
C ILE A 723 25.95 3.82 37.80
N PRO A 724 25.82 4.89 38.61
CA PRO A 724 24.81 4.94 39.67
C PRO A 724 23.40 5.15 39.10
N ALA A 725 22.38 4.83 39.90
CA ALA A 725 21.01 5.22 39.60
C ALA A 725 20.89 6.75 39.43
N GLY A 726 20.02 7.20 38.53
CA GLY A 726 19.84 8.60 38.17
C GLY A 726 20.85 9.16 37.17
N ALA A 727 21.85 8.38 36.73
CA ALA A 727 22.75 8.84 35.68
C ALA A 727 22.03 8.93 34.33
N THR A 728 22.37 9.94 33.54
CA THR A 728 21.74 10.24 32.24
C THR A 728 22.77 10.29 31.11
N ASN A 729 22.26 10.21 29.88
CA ASN A 729 23.04 10.35 28.65
C ASN A 729 24.32 9.48 28.64
N ILE A 730 24.10 8.19 28.90
CA ILE A 730 25.11 7.14 28.99
C ILE A 730 25.53 6.75 27.57
N ASP A 731 26.83 6.76 27.34
CA ASP A 731 27.46 6.41 26.07
C ASP A 731 28.74 5.63 26.35
N ILE A 732 28.72 4.31 26.12
CA ILE A 732 29.85 3.41 26.29
C ILE A 732 30.22 2.87 24.92
N LYS A 733 31.48 3.00 24.54
CA LYS A 733 32.01 2.64 23.23
C LYS A 733 33.24 1.77 23.40
N LYS A 734 33.23 0.60 22.80
CA LYS A 734 34.41 -0.23 22.61
C LYS A 734 34.71 -0.29 21.11
N ARG A 735 35.93 0.10 20.74
CA ARG A 735 36.38 0.10 19.34
C ARG A 735 37.36 -1.03 19.12
N SER A 736 37.07 -1.89 18.14
CA SER A 736 37.99 -2.96 17.75
C SER A 736 39.20 -2.41 16.99
N HIS A 737 40.30 -3.15 16.98
CA HIS A 737 41.53 -2.73 16.32
C HIS A 737 41.47 -2.94 14.80
N ARG A 738 41.86 -1.93 14.00
CA ARG A 738 42.06 -1.92 12.53
C ARG A 738 41.43 -3.11 11.76
N GLY A 739 40.12 -3.13 11.58
CA GLY A 739 39.42 -4.10 10.71
C GLY A 739 39.19 -5.50 11.30
N ILE A 740 39.64 -5.77 12.53
CA ILE A 740 39.36 -7.02 13.24
C ILE A 740 37.99 -6.88 13.91
N ILE A 741 37.02 -7.70 13.49
CA ILE A 741 35.66 -7.71 14.07
C ILE A 741 35.68 -8.44 15.43
N TYR A 742 36.47 -9.51 15.55
CA TYR A 742 36.60 -10.31 16.76
C TYR A 742 37.99 -10.15 17.39
N ASP A 743 38.17 -9.10 18.18
CA ASP A 743 39.42 -8.88 18.94
C ASP A 743 39.41 -9.57 20.32
N GLY A 744 38.42 -10.44 20.56
CA GLY A 744 38.25 -11.20 21.80
C GLY A 744 37.85 -10.37 23.01
N ASN A 745 37.41 -9.11 22.82
CA ASN A 745 36.98 -8.21 23.88
C ASN A 745 35.53 -7.76 23.64
N TYR A 746 34.63 -7.98 24.60
CA TYR A 746 33.20 -7.69 24.47
C TYR A 746 32.67 -6.94 25.70
N LEU A 747 31.74 -6.01 25.52
CA LEU A 747 31.09 -5.31 26.63
C LEU A 747 30.08 -6.22 27.33
N ALA A 748 30.04 -6.19 28.65
CA ALA A 748 29.04 -6.89 29.46
C ALA A 748 28.42 -5.93 30.47
N ILE A 749 27.18 -6.20 30.88
CA ILE A 749 26.47 -5.40 31.88
C ILE A 749 25.99 -6.32 32.98
N LYS A 750 26.42 -6.02 34.21
CA LYS A 750 26.03 -6.72 35.43
C LYS A 750 25.13 -5.81 36.28
N LYS A 751 24.00 -6.34 36.72
CA LYS A 751 23.06 -5.68 37.64
C LYS A 751 23.55 -5.73 39.08
N ALA A 752 22.95 -4.92 39.95
CA ALA A 752 23.28 -4.88 41.38
C ALA A 752 23.00 -6.21 42.10
N ASP A 753 22.02 -6.99 41.63
CA ASP A 753 21.67 -8.32 42.13
C ASP A 753 22.68 -9.42 41.75
N GLY A 754 23.66 -9.09 40.91
CA GLY A 754 24.70 -10.01 40.43
C GLY A 754 24.39 -10.70 39.10
N SER A 755 23.16 -10.62 38.61
CA SER A 755 22.76 -11.16 37.31
C SER A 755 23.21 -10.29 36.14
N TYR A 756 23.29 -10.85 34.93
CA TYR A 756 23.74 -10.15 33.74
C TYR A 756 22.56 -9.65 32.90
N LEU A 757 22.63 -8.39 32.47
CA LEU A 757 21.73 -7.82 31.47
C LEU A 757 22.27 -7.99 30.05
N LEU A 758 23.60 -8.09 29.90
CA LEU A 758 24.29 -8.29 28.62
C LEU A 758 25.54 -9.12 28.82
N ASN A 759 25.75 -10.09 27.93
CA ASN A 759 26.95 -10.92 27.81
C ASN A 759 27.39 -11.56 29.15
N GLY A 760 26.48 -12.30 29.80
CA GLY A 760 26.78 -13.15 30.96
C GLY A 760 27.25 -14.55 30.56
N ASP A 761 27.76 -15.33 31.52
CA ASP A 761 28.12 -16.76 31.33
C ASP A 761 29.04 -17.07 30.13
N PHE A 762 29.86 -16.10 29.72
CA PHE A 762 30.75 -16.18 28.55
C PHE A 762 29.99 -16.29 27.21
N ALA A 763 28.68 -16.07 27.20
CA ALA A 763 27.87 -15.94 26.01
C ALA A 763 27.93 -14.50 25.48
N VAL A 764 28.12 -14.34 24.17
CA VAL A 764 28.28 -13.03 23.52
C VAL A 764 27.13 -12.77 22.56
N SER A 765 26.45 -11.63 22.73
CA SER A 765 25.44 -11.11 21.82
C SER A 765 26.09 -10.50 20.58
N TYR A 766 25.81 -11.10 19.43
CA TYR A 766 26.36 -10.71 18.11
C TYR A 766 25.56 -9.61 17.42
N MET A 767 24.23 -9.59 17.61
CA MET A 767 23.32 -8.67 16.92
C MET A 767 22.91 -7.47 17.79
N GLU A 768 22.31 -6.47 17.16
CA GLU A 768 21.67 -5.34 17.86
C GLU A 768 20.54 -5.84 18.78
N GLN A 769 20.51 -5.32 20.00
CA GLN A 769 19.56 -5.76 21.03
C GLN A 769 19.04 -4.58 21.87
N ASP A 770 17.75 -4.64 22.20
CA ASP A 770 17.08 -3.74 23.14
C ASP A 770 17.13 -4.34 24.55
N LEU A 771 17.95 -3.76 25.43
CA LEU A 771 18.14 -4.23 26.81
C LEU A 771 17.17 -3.53 27.74
N HIS A 772 16.13 -4.26 28.17
CA HIS A 772 15.05 -3.71 28.98
C HIS A 772 15.43 -3.67 30.47
N LEU A 773 15.25 -2.52 31.11
CA LEU A 773 15.56 -2.29 32.53
C LEU A 773 14.52 -1.37 33.17
N ARG A 774 13.53 -1.94 33.88
CA ARG A 774 12.48 -1.22 34.63
C ARG A 774 11.94 0.03 33.89
N GLY A 775 11.32 -0.17 32.73
CA GLY A 775 10.68 0.88 31.95
C GLY A 775 11.60 1.71 31.05
N ILE A 776 12.93 1.55 31.14
CA ILE A 776 13.90 2.11 30.19
C ILE A 776 14.52 1.02 29.31
N VAL A 777 15.01 1.42 28.14
CA VAL A 777 15.70 0.52 27.20
C VAL A 777 17.09 1.06 26.93
N LEU A 778 18.12 0.24 27.16
CA LEU A 778 19.48 0.51 26.71
C LEU A 778 19.68 -0.14 25.34
N LYS A 779 20.07 0.65 24.33
CA LYS A 779 20.34 0.12 22.98
C LYS A 779 21.78 -0.38 22.91
N TYR A 780 21.96 -1.66 22.55
CA TYR A 780 23.25 -2.30 22.32
C TYR A 780 23.44 -2.62 20.84
N SER A 781 24.56 -2.21 20.25
CA SER A 781 24.80 -2.32 18.80
C SER A 781 25.18 -3.71 18.28
N GLY A 782 25.42 -4.68 19.16
CA GLY A 782 26.00 -5.97 18.76
C GLY A 782 27.52 -5.94 18.61
N SER A 783 28.14 -7.12 18.82
CA SER A 783 29.59 -7.32 18.74
C SER A 783 30.10 -7.58 17.32
N LEU A 784 29.22 -7.81 16.33
CA LEU A 784 29.59 -7.93 14.90
C LEU A 784 30.07 -6.62 14.26
N THR A 785 29.95 -5.51 14.99
CA THR A 785 30.35 -4.19 14.51
C THR A 785 31.74 -3.82 15.02
N THR A 786 32.48 -3.02 14.25
CA THR A 786 33.81 -2.53 14.68
C THR A 786 33.73 -1.53 15.85
N LEU A 787 32.53 -1.02 16.13
CA LEU A 787 32.22 -0.12 17.24
C LEU A 787 31.04 -0.70 18.03
N GLU A 788 31.38 -1.51 19.03
CA GLU A 788 30.42 -1.99 20.01
C GLU A 788 30.01 -0.82 20.93
N ARG A 789 28.71 -0.57 21.05
CA ARG A 789 28.18 0.62 21.71
C ARG A 789 26.94 0.31 22.53
N ILE A 790 26.92 0.83 23.76
CA ILE A 790 25.75 0.86 24.65
C ILE A 790 25.34 2.32 24.85
N ARG A 791 24.06 2.64 24.66
CA ARG A 791 23.52 3.99 24.84
C ARG A 791 22.20 4.01 25.62
N SER A 792 22.03 5.04 26.43
CA SER A 792 20.75 5.41 27.07
C SER A 792 20.69 6.91 27.35
N PHE A 793 19.54 7.54 27.12
CA PHE A 793 19.35 8.97 27.37
C PHE A 793 18.62 9.26 28.67
N TYR A 794 17.76 8.34 29.11
CA TYR A 794 16.93 8.50 30.30
C TYR A 794 17.70 8.20 31.59
N PRO A 795 17.26 8.74 32.75
CA PRO A 795 17.85 8.43 34.04
C PRO A 795 17.78 6.93 34.34
N LEU A 796 18.89 6.34 34.78
CA LEU A 796 18.90 4.94 35.20
C LEU A 796 18.03 4.70 36.44
N PRO A 797 17.17 3.68 36.46
CA PRO A 797 16.36 3.33 37.62
C PRO A 797 17.18 2.64 38.72
N GLU A 798 18.21 1.88 38.35
CA GLU A 798 19.12 1.19 39.26
C GLU A 798 20.58 1.29 38.80
N SER A 799 21.54 0.99 39.69
CA SER A 799 22.96 1.02 39.34
C SER A 799 23.38 -0.17 38.48
N LEU A 800 24.21 0.08 37.47
CA LEU A 800 24.74 -0.94 36.57
C LEU A 800 26.27 -0.96 36.61
N THR A 801 26.86 -2.15 36.64
CA THR A 801 28.30 -2.34 36.50
C THR A 801 28.63 -2.77 35.08
N ILE A 802 29.40 -1.94 34.39
CA ILE A 802 29.90 -2.21 33.05
C ILE A 802 31.19 -3.01 33.18
N GLN A 803 31.23 -4.15 32.51
CA GLN A 803 32.37 -5.06 32.50
C GLN A 803 32.90 -5.24 31.08
N LEU A 804 34.17 -5.63 30.99
CA LEU A 804 34.79 -6.13 29.76
C LEU A 804 34.97 -7.65 29.89
N LEU A 805 34.39 -8.41 28.98
CA LEU A 805 34.64 -9.83 28.81
C LEU A 805 35.80 -10.02 27.82
N SER A 806 36.94 -10.52 28.29
CA SER A 806 38.10 -10.85 27.46
C SER A 806 38.24 -12.37 27.33
N VAL A 807 38.06 -12.91 26.13
CA VAL A 807 38.19 -14.36 25.84
C VAL A 807 39.56 -14.75 25.30
N LEU A 808 40.32 -13.79 24.79
CA LEU A 808 41.71 -13.96 24.36
C LEU A 808 42.58 -13.05 25.23
N ALA A 809 43.55 -13.64 25.95
CA ALA A 809 44.52 -12.88 26.72
C ALA A 809 45.70 -12.48 25.82
N GLU A 810 46.10 -11.21 25.89
CA GLU A 810 47.46 -10.72 25.57
C GLU A 810 47.91 -10.51 24.12
N THR A 811 47.07 -9.99 23.20
CA THR A 811 47.62 -9.49 21.91
C THR A 811 47.42 -8.00 21.65
N LEU A 812 46.29 -7.39 22.05
CA LEU A 812 46.03 -5.96 21.85
C LEU A 812 45.21 -5.33 23.00
N PRO A 813 45.58 -4.15 23.53
CA PRO A 813 44.83 -3.50 24.59
C PRO A 813 43.46 -3.04 24.10
N PRO A 814 42.36 -3.30 24.84
CA PRO A 814 41.03 -2.87 24.46
C PRO A 814 40.93 -1.34 24.43
N LYS A 815 40.07 -0.81 23.57
CA LYS A 815 39.83 0.65 23.47
C LYS A 815 38.41 0.95 23.90
N VAL A 816 38.17 0.99 25.20
CA VAL A 816 36.87 1.36 25.78
C VAL A 816 36.88 2.81 26.23
N LYS A 817 35.84 3.56 25.86
CA LYS A 817 35.58 4.92 26.33
C LYS A 817 34.15 5.01 26.80
N TYR A 818 33.93 5.57 27.98
CA TYR A 818 32.59 5.78 28.51
C TYR A 818 32.36 7.24 28.89
N THR A 819 31.11 7.65 28.80
CA THR A 819 30.64 8.98 29.18
C THR A 819 29.24 8.87 29.76
N PHE A 820 28.96 9.57 30.85
CA PHE A 820 27.61 9.72 31.42
C PHE A 820 27.56 10.98 32.29
N PHE A 821 26.37 11.39 32.71
CA PHE A 821 26.17 12.55 33.57
C PHE A 821 25.52 12.13 34.88
N ILE A 822 25.96 12.75 35.98
CA ILE A 822 25.39 12.54 37.32
C ILE A 822 25.01 13.89 37.94
N PRO A 823 23.93 13.96 38.74
CA PRO A 823 23.60 15.15 39.51
C PRO A 823 24.77 15.64 40.38
N LYS A 824 24.94 16.95 40.51
CA LYS A 824 26.08 17.55 41.25
C LYS A 824 26.13 17.17 42.73
N ASN A 825 24.99 16.87 43.33
CA ASN A 825 24.83 16.47 44.73
C ASN A 825 25.21 15.00 45.02
N VAL A 826 25.42 14.17 44.00
CA VAL A 826 25.79 12.77 44.18
C VAL A 826 27.31 12.63 44.33
N SER A 827 27.77 12.13 45.48
CA SER A 827 29.19 11.80 45.70
C SER A 827 29.57 10.59 44.85
N TYR A 828 30.42 10.79 43.85
CA TYR A 828 30.93 9.72 43.00
C TYR A 828 32.41 9.50 43.29
N ALA A 829 32.72 8.45 44.03
CA ALA A 829 34.10 8.00 44.21
C ALA A 829 34.50 7.27 42.92
N LYS A 830 35.45 7.82 42.16
CA LYS A 830 36.16 7.02 41.15
C LYS A 830 36.78 5.83 41.90
N THR A 831 36.31 4.62 41.66
CA THR A 831 37.05 3.41 42.00
C THR A 831 38.31 3.37 41.15
N LYS A 832 39.31 4.17 41.54
CA LYS A 832 40.69 3.82 41.24
C LYS A 832 40.97 2.62 42.15
N PRO A 833 41.36 1.45 41.62
CA PRO A 833 41.95 0.43 42.47
C PRO A 833 43.23 1.06 43.05
N LYS A 834 43.17 1.51 44.30
CA LYS A 834 44.37 1.85 45.06
C LYS A 834 45.06 0.52 45.33
N LEU A 835 46.16 0.25 44.65
CA LEU A 835 47.19 -0.62 45.22
C LEU A 835 47.64 0.06 46.52
N SER A 836 47.17 -0.44 47.66
CA SER A 836 47.84 -0.18 48.93
C SER A 836 49.11 -1.03 48.95
N HIS A 837 50.24 -0.40 48.61
CA HIS A 837 51.55 -0.90 48.99
C HIS A 837 51.71 -0.70 50.51
N HIS A 838 51.14 -1.62 51.28
CA HIS A 838 51.65 -1.93 52.60
C HIS A 838 51.85 -3.44 52.68
N SER A 839 53.12 -3.80 52.73
CA SER A 839 53.63 -5.15 52.90
C SER A 839 53.09 -5.78 54.18
N LEU A 840 52.23 -6.79 54.02
CA LEU A 840 52.32 -8.02 54.78
C LEU A 840 52.19 -9.15 53.75
N ARG A 841 53.31 -9.81 53.44
CA ARG A 841 53.30 -11.09 52.71
C ARG A 841 52.58 -12.10 53.62
N PRO A 842 51.49 -12.76 53.21
CA PRO A 842 51.25 -14.10 53.70
C PRO A 842 52.32 -14.97 53.03
N LEU A 843 53.13 -15.65 53.84
CA LEU A 843 53.92 -16.78 53.36
C LEU A 843 52.93 -17.81 52.78
N LEU A 844 52.71 -17.79 51.47
CA LEU A 844 51.96 -18.83 50.79
C LEU A 844 52.82 -20.10 50.83
N THR A 845 52.39 -21.06 51.65
CA THR A 845 53.05 -22.36 51.85
C THR A 845 52.66 -23.38 50.77
N SER A 846 51.76 -23.02 49.84
CA SER A 846 51.36 -23.85 48.70
C SER A 846 50.96 -23.03 47.46
N GLN A 847 51.20 -23.60 46.27
CA GLN A 847 51.03 -23.00 44.95
C GLN A 847 50.41 -23.99 43.96
N TRP A 848 49.51 -23.50 43.09
CA TRP A 848 48.98 -24.27 41.97
C TRP A 848 50.02 -24.46 40.87
N THR A 849 50.25 -25.71 40.46
CA THR A 849 51.04 -26.09 39.29
C THR A 849 50.14 -26.76 38.25
N PHE A 850 50.52 -26.69 36.98
CA PHE A 850 49.74 -27.26 35.90
C PHE A 850 50.65 -27.76 34.78
N ARG A 851 50.16 -28.76 34.05
CA ARG A 851 50.86 -29.32 32.88
C ARG A 851 50.41 -28.65 31.58
N ASP A 852 51.12 -28.97 30.50
CA ASP A 852 50.72 -28.59 29.15
C ASP A 852 49.36 -29.19 28.77
N TRP A 853 48.70 -28.54 27.81
CA TRP A 853 47.41 -28.96 27.30
C TRP A 853 47.53 -30.26 26.49
N PHE A 854 46.63 -31.21 26.74
CA PHE A 854 46.44 -32.36 25.87
C PHE A 854 45.93 -31.95 24.49
N PRO A 855 46.11 -32.77 23.43
CA PRO A 855 45.53 -32.52 22.11
C PRO A 855 44.02 -32.26 22.15
N CYS A 856 43.52 -31.50 21.17
CA CYS A 856 42.11 -31.15 21.10
C CYS A 856 41.23 -32.41 21.00
N SER A 857 40.11 -32.44 21.72
CA SER A 857 39.21 -33.60 21.72
C SER A 857 38.56 -33.88 20.37
N LYS A 858 38.62 -32.92 19.42
CA LYS A 858 38.14 -33.08 18.05
C LYS A 858 39.12 -32.44 17.06
N SER A 859 39.19 -33.01 15.86
CA SER A 859 40.02 -32.51 14.75
C SER A 859 39.30 -31.46 13.89
N CYS A 860 37.97 -31.40 13.91
CA CYS A 860 37.13 -30.37 13.30
C CYS A 860 35.92 -30.07 14.18
N GLY A 861 35.32 -28.88 14.02
CA GLY A 861 34.26 -28.39 14.88
C GLY A 861 34.72 -28.10 16.32
N PHE A 862 33.77 -27.76 17.19
CA PHE A 862 34.06 -27.39 18.57
C PHE A 862 34.49 -28.60 19.42
N GLY A 863 35.74 -28.57 19.85
CA GLY A 863 36.36 -29.51 20.79
C GLY A 863 36.83 -28.84 22.08
N TRP A 864 37.39 -29.64 22.98
CA TRP A 864 37.91 -29.23 24.28
C TRP A 864 39.33 -29.78 24.48
N GLN A 865 40.25 -28.96 24.98
CA GLN A 865 41.53 -29.40 25.52
C GLN A 865 41.46 -29.43 27.04
N ARG A 866 42.11 -30.42 27.65
CA ARG A 866 42.24 -30.53 29.11
C ARG A 866 43.71 -30.47 29.51
N ARG A 867 43.99 -30.07 30.75
CA ARG A 867 45.32 -30.17 31.36
C ARG A 867 45.20 -30.54 32.83
N ALA A 868 46.24 -31.17 33.39
CA ALA A 868 46.30 -31.45 34.82
C ALA A 868 46.63 -30.17 35.60
N VAL A 869 45.92 -29.94 36.71
CA VAL A 869 46.11 -28.81 37.63
C VAL A 869 46.14 -29.36 39.05
N GLU A 870 47.27 -29.22 39.73
CA GLU A 870 47.55 -29.82 41.04
C GLU A 870 48.03 -28.72 42.00
N CYS A 871 47.63 -28.78 43.27
CA CYS A 871 48.12 -27.86 44.29
C CYS A 871 49.31 -28.53 44.99
N GLN A 872 50.43 -27.82 45.09
CA GLN A 872 51.67 -28.33 45.68
C GLN A 872 52.15 -27.42 46.80
N ASP A 873 52.73 -27.98 47.87
CA ASP A 873 53.39 -27.22 48.94
C ASP A 873 54.81 -26.77 48.54
N VAL A 874 55.51 -26.09 49.44
CA VAL A 874 56.89 -25.60 49.25
C VAL A 874 57.93 -26.71 49.03
N GLU A 875 57.59 -27.96 49.33
CA GLU A 875 58.45 -29.15 49.16
C GLU A 875 58.05 -29.97 47.91
N GLY A 876 57.05 -29.51 47.16
CA GLY A 876 56.56 -30.14 45.93
C GLY A 876 55.57 -31.29 46.17
N GLY A 877 55.14 -31.50 47.42
CA GLY A 877 54.14 -32.49 47.80
C GLY A 877 52.70 -32.01 47.52
N PRO A 878 51.73 -32.93 47.34
CA PRO A 878 50.34 -32.55 47.12
C PRO A 878 49.77 -31.82 48.35
N SER A 879 49.15 -30.68 48.12
CA SER A 879 48.55 -29.83 49.15
C SER A 879 47.12 -29.48 48.77
N ASP A 880 46.26 -29.24 49.75
CA ASP A 880 44.88 -28.74 49.54
C ASP A 880 44.72 -27.28 49.96
N GLN A 881 45.80 -26.63 50.39
CA GLN A 881 45.77 -25.28 50.99
C GLN A 881 45.86 -24.14 49.95
N CYS A 882 45.87 -24.45 48.65
CA CYS A 882 45.93 -23.41 47.63
C CYS A 882 44.58 -22.66 47.54
N PRO A 883 44.59 -21.32 47.41
CA PRO A 883 43.37 -20.53 47.22
C PRO A 883 42.63 -20.98 45.95
N GLN A 884 41.39 -21.45 46.10
CA GLN A 884 40.58 -21.96 44.98
C GLN A 884 40.28 -20.87 43.94
N GLU A 885 40.21 -19.61 44.37
CA GLU A 885 40.06 -18.42 43.50
C GLU A 885 41.22 -18.25 42.50
N LEU A 886 42.38 -18.84 42.80
CA LEU A 886 43.58 -18.81 41.98
C LEU A 886 43.81 -20.13 41.23
N ARG A 887 42.90 -21.11 41.32
CA ARG A 887 43.03 -22.40 40.63
C ARG A 887 43.04 -22.17 39.12
N PRO A 888 44.14 -22.51 38.42
CA PRO A 888 44.22 -22.39 36.97
C PRO A 888 43.16 -23.23 36.27
N ILE A 889 42.63 -22.76 35.14
CA ILE A 889 41.65 -23.50 34.35
C ILE A 889 42.23 -24.85 33.89
N ASP A 890 41.46 -25.93 34.00
CA ASP A 890 41.84 -27.30 33.61
C ASP A 890 41.19 -27.75 32.30
N ILE A 891 40.29 -26.94 31.73
CA ILE A 891 39.63 -27.17 30.44
C ILE A 891 39.52 -25.87 29.62
N ARG A 892 39.74 -25.93 28.30
CA ARG A 892 39.54 -24.81 27.36
C ARG A 892 38.98 -25.28 26.01
N PRO A 893 38.22 -24.45 25.28
CA PRO A 893 37.76 -24.79 23.94
C PRO A 893 38.91 -24.82 22.93
N CYS A 894 38.78 -25.64 21.88
CA CYS A 894 39.73 -25.78 20.78
C CYS A 894 39.03 -26.26 19.50
N GLY A 895 39.66 -26.03 18.34
CA GLY A 895 39.11 -26.42 17.03
C GLY A 895 38.05 -25.43 16.54
N ASP A 896 38.27 -24.84 15.37
CA ASP A 896 37.36 -23.86 14.72
C ASP A 896 37.34 -24.04 13.19
N LEU A 897 37.63 -25.25 12.73
CA LEU A 897 37.55 -25.61 11.32
C LEU A 897 36.19 -26.29 11.07
N PRO A 898 35.36 -25.80 10.12
CA PRO A 898 34.10 -26.43 9.77
C PRO A 898 34.33 -27.89 9.38
N CYS A 899 33.54 -28.80 9.94
CA CYS A 899 33.67 -30.21 9.58
C CYS A 899 33.23 -30.43 8.12
N PRO A 900 33.88 -31.35 7.40
CA PRO A 900 33.48 -31.75 6.06
C PRO A 900 32.00 -32.15 6.00
N ILE A 901 31.32 -31.78 4.92
CA ILE A 901 29.88 -32.02 4.72
C ILE A 901 29.63 -32.88 3.48
N TRP A 902 28.57 -33.69 3.53
CA TRP A 902 28.11 -34.43 2.36
C TRP A 902 27.46 -33.50 1.34
N ARG A 903 27.83 -33.65 0.07
CA ARG A 903 27.19 -32.97 -1.07
C ARG A 903 26.66 -34.00 -2.07
N VAL A 904 25.56 -33.63 -2.70
CA VAL A 904 24.93 -34.42 -3.77
C VAL A 904 25.28 -33.76 -5.10
N GLY A 905 25.82 -34.55 -6.03
CA GLY A 905 26.19 -34.11 -7.38
C GLY A 905 25.05 -34.20 -8.38
N GLY A 906 25.36 -33.91 -9.65
CA GLY A 906 24.40 -34.03 -10.75
C GLY A 906 23.90 -35.46 -10.97
N TRP A 907 22.78 -35.57 -11.69
CA TRP A 907 22.23 -36.86 -12.12
C TRP A 907 23.16 -37.55 -13.11
N SER A 908 23.30 -38.87 -12.98
CA SER A 908 23.90 -39.70 -14.02
C SER A 908 23.06 -39.65 -15.30
N PRO A 909 23.65 -40.02 -16.45
CA PRO A 909 22.86 -40.44 -17.61
C PRO A 909 21.83 -41.51 -17.21
N CYS A 910 20.74 -41.59 -17.97
CA CYS A 910 19.74 -42.64 -17.77
C CYS A 910 20.42 -44.00 -17.97
N SER A 911 20.06 -45.00 -17.17
CA SER A 911 20.64 -46.35 -17.28
C SER A 911 20.36 -47.02 -18.62
N GLN A 912 19.34 -46.55 -19.34
CA GLN A 912 18.99 -46.98 -20.68
C GLN A 912 19.22 -45.86 -21.69
N SER A 913 19.36 -46.24 -22.97
CA SER A 913 19.53 -45.29 -24.09
C SER A 913 18.23 -44.99 -24.84
N CYS A 914 17.16 -45.77 -24.61
CA CYS A 914 15.79 -45.55 -25.08
C CYS A 914 14.81 -46.17 -24.06
N GLY A 915 13.55 -45.74 -24.04
CA GLY A 915 12.51 -46.24 -23.14
C GLY A 915 12.71 -45.88 -21.65
N GLU A 916 12.08 -46.65 -20.76
CA GLU A 916 12.17 -46.46 -19.30
C GLU A 916 13.50 -46.92 -18.72
N GLY A 917 14.16 -46.03 -17.99
CA GLY A 917 15.39 -46.30 -17.26
C GLY A 917 15.46 -45.56 -15.93
N VAL A 918 16.61 -45.62 -15.29
CA VAL A 918 16.84 -45.07 -13.96
C VAL A 918 18.12 -44.26 -13.96
N ARG A 919 18.10 -43.07 -13.36
CA ARG A 919 19.28 -42.23 -13.12
C ARG A 919 19.52 -42.07 -11.62
N SER A 920 20.78 -41.92 -11.24
CA SER A 920 21.19 -41.77 -9.83
C SER A 920 22.09 -40.56 -9.65
N GLN A 921 22.07 -39.93 -8.47
CA GLN A 921 23.01 -38.85 -8.14
C GLN A 921 24.17 -39.38 -7.31
N ARG A 922 25.39 -38.89 -7.60
CA ARG A 922 26.58 -39.21 -6.79
C ARG A 922 26.54 -38.43 -5.48
N VAL A 923 26.97 -39.05 -4.38
CA VAL A 923 27.08 -38.41 -3.06
C VAL A 923 28.54 -38.45 -2.64
N PHE A 924 29.15 -37.31 -2.35
CA PHE A 924 30.59 -37.18 -2.04
C PHE A 924 30.83 -36.22 -0.88
N CYS A 925 31.93 -36.43 -0.15
CA CYS A 925 32.31 -35.62 1.00
C CYS A 925 33.14 -34.42 0.54
N VAL A 926 32.81 -33.21 1.01
CA VAL A 926 33.60 -32.01 0.72
C VAL A 926 34.09 -31.35 2.00
N ASP A 927 35.34 -30.90 2.00
CA ASP A 927 35.92 -30.13 3.09
C ASP A 927 35.44 -28.66 3.10
N TYR A 928 35.86 -27.91 4.12
CA TYR A 928 35.50 -26.50 4.28
C TYR A 928 36.06 -25.58 3.17
N THR A 929 37.00 -26.05 2.36
CA THR A 929 37.52 -25.32 1.19
C THR A 929 36.72 -25.60 -0.08
N GLY A 930 35.70 -26.47 0.00
CA GLY A 930 34.89 -26.88 -1.14
C GLY A 930 35.53 -27.97 -2.00
N ARG A 931 36.60 -28.61 -1.53
CA ARG A 931 37.28 -29.70 -2.24
C ARG A 931 36.75 -31.05 -1.78
N GLU A 932 36.60 -31.97 -2.73
CA GLU A 932 36.23 -33.35 -2.43
C GLU A 932 37.34 -34.03 -1.62
N THR A 933 36.96 -34.69 -0.53
CA THR A 933 37.86 -35.39 0.40
C THR A 933 37.36 -36.81 0.65
N GLU A 934 38.20 -37.62 1.29
CA GLU A 934 37.89 -38.98 1.76
C GLU A 934 36.55 -39.04 2.51
N GLU A 935 35.72 -40.03 2.18
CA GLU A 935 34.36 -40.20 2.70
C GLU A 935 34.33 -40.35 4.23
N GLU A 936 35.37 -40.92 4.83
CA GLU A 936 35.49 -41.15 6.27
C GLU A 936 35.63 -39.85 7.09
N LYS A 937 35.92 -38.72 6.43
CA LYS A 937 36.02 -37.41 7.10
C LYS A 937 34.68 -36.69 7.24
N CYS A 938 33.64 -37.17 6.55
CA CYS A 938 32.27 -36.73 6.76
C CYS A 938 31.54 -37.68 7.72
N ASP A 939 30.58 -37.15 8.47
CA ASP A 939 29.77 -37.93 9.41
C ASP A 939 28.95 -39.02 8.67
N PRO A 940 29.21 -40.33 8.92
CA PRO A 940 28.49 -41.41 8.25
C PRO A 940 26.98 -41.40 8.54
N GLY A 941 26.57 -40.93 9.72
CA GLY A 941 25.18 -40.85 10.13
C GLY A 941 24.38 -39.75 9.42
N LYS A 942 25.06 -38.80 8.76
CA LYS A 942 24.46 -37.73 7.97
C LYS A 942 24.59 -37.92 6.47
N ARG A 943 25.04 -39.11 6.02
CA ARG A 943 25.17 -39.42 4.60
C ARG A 943 23.77 -39.45 3.95
N PRO A 944 23.48 -38.58 2.96
CA PRO A 944 22.23 -38.63 2.22
C PRO A 944 22.04 -39.99 1.55
N ALA A 945 20.82 -40.50 1.55
CA ALA A 945 20.47 -41.67 0.74
C ALA A 945 20.76 -41.34 -0.74
N LYS A 946 21.34 -42.29 -1.49
CA LYS A 946 21.61 -42.10 -2.92
C LYS A 946 20.28 -41.86 -3.64
N PRO A 947 20.01 -40.64 -4.16
CA PRO A 947 18.76 -40.35 -4.84
C PRO A 947 18.72 -41.12 -6.16
N VAL A 948 17.61 -41.83 -6.40
CA VAL A 948 17.36 -42.62 -7.60
C VAL A 948 16.02 -42.18 -8.16
N ASN A 949 15.97 -41.81 -9.44
CA ASN A 949 14.74 -41.43 -10.14
C ASN A 949 14.60 -42.19 -11.44
N SER A 950 13.35 -42.50 -11.82
CA SER A 950 13.05 -42.96 -13.17
C SER A 950 13.31 -41.84 -14.19
N CYS A 951 13.72 -42.25 -15.39
CA CYS A 951 13.86 -41.42 -16.57
C CYS A 951 13.25 -42.15 -17.75
N ILE A 952 12.48 -41.44 -18.57
CA ILE A 952 11.89 -41.98 -19.80
C ILE A 952 12.58 -41.27 -20.95
N LEU A 953 13.24 -42.04 -21.80
CA LEU A 953 13.80 -41.59 -23.07
C LEU A 953 12.85 -41.98 -24.22
N GLU A 954 13.08 -41.50 -25.44
CA GLU A 954 12.25 -41.84 -26.61
C GLU A 954 12.05 -43.36 -26.74
N GLU A 955 10.90 -43.78 -27.28
CA GLU A 955 10.57 -45.20 -27.45
C GLU A 955 11.70 -45.95 -28.18
N CYS A 956 12.05 -47.11 -27.64
CA CYS A 956 12.73 -48.14 -28.42
C CYS A 956 11.70 -48.75 -29.39
#